data_AF-A0A1F9VJR7-F1
#
_entry.id   AF-A0A1F9VJR7-F1
#
_cell.length_a   1.000
_cell.length_b   1.000
_cell.length_c   1.000
_cell.angle_alpha   90.00
_cell.angle_beta   90.00
_cell.angle_gamma   90.00
#
_symmetry.space_group_name_H-M   'P 1'
#
loop_
_entity.id
_entity.type
_entity.pdbx_description
1 polymer ?
#
loop_
_entity_poly.entity_id
_entity_poly.type
_entity_poly.pdbx_seq_one_letter_code
_entity_poly.pdbx_strand_id
1 'polypeptide(L)'
;MFYPVKHAKKLYGFFLFSTVLFFQVIFPQSGFSVITDTTNYLIIPVGETYTSSGTHTYASFVQIDGTLNVRSYIGSGTSGWLELICSSITISATGKISADGAGYRGGNGSSIINGEGSGGGTAATCAGGAGYGGVGGIGIYRSWEAYGYGGISYGSIANPTDFGSGGGVGSGNAGGGAGGGRIKIVATGEIFNSGIITANGANGGANFPGYGGGGSGGCVYILANTLSGDGSIKANGGPGGDTYNGGGAGGRIALYYTTDNSAYAISAYSGNNDANRGGAGTIYKKSTSQSYGDVFVNNNNKIGGITYLCGQFDNIIAENKCVLQSTSTLTASALNLDNNGIFYSSGTSSIADLNLSNGATIYIGAGQFNITGAASINSSGVLYVNSGLTVNNMTVYSGGLVSHSAADPEFDITVNGNLTINSGGQINVNGMGYHGGDGVTYSNGEGAGGGTAGIDGAGGGYGGNGGTSSGAGGLSYGSMMSPSYLGSGGGVGNGLALGGAGGGKVKLTVDGTLTNDGAINANGFSGYHSGSNGGGGGSGGSIYIIADQFAGSGVINANGGNGDTGSSAGGGAGGRIAVFYNNSTYSGSINTTAGTGGNPEAEAGTKMVPTVSADSPSGISNSAVGHVSTSQLTETILVKTAKGSLTASGTLSGSINISTIAIVTINTGGYKDKGFYKGAWSGTLDGVNYQGQIYGMAYLNTTERKLYLKGVMEGVVDGSFDGCLLESLANSNTYDTLAATWSFRVNTTGGGSISSGRLRLVGSLTYDSQQEYANTGLNFLQTSAQGTLAGGYTGNIKTILTNVYINDTGNIYDKDGFTILSYQWGGLSGMGWGFADAISAEEITLKLMLDNPMFGTASGLLKNSTTKSMWFVVTKLDIGESPQPDIEVELFGPGAASPGQTVTYTIEVKNNGLAAATNKSIVLFPPVKCTYIAASGEHKKYDLSCWDENDNYYSSPVVRWNISLIDAKSVKKLNGKFKILWGLPQGTPLSADLYLLDNDAADGIFPTYNPDGDHD
;
A
#
# COMPACT_ATOMS: atom_id res chain seq x y z
N MET A 1 -70.64 2.01 -1.84
CA MET A 1 -71.41 1.94 -3.10
C MET A 1 -71.75 0.48 -3.35
N PHE A 2 -72.99 0.24 -3.76
CA PHE A 2 -73.73 -1.02 -3.66
C PHE A 2 -73.65 -1.88 -4.95
N TYR A 3 -73.78 -3.21 -4.78
CA TYR A 3 -74.34 -4.23 -5.71
C TYR A 3 -73.44 -4.87 -6.83
N PRO A 4 -73.74 -6.13 -7.30
CA PRO A 4 -72.86 -7.32 -7.19
C PRO A 4 -72.94 -8.33 -8.39
N VAL A 5 -72.57 -9.60 -8.14
CA VAL A 5 -73.04 -10.88 -8.76
C VAL A 5 -72.26 -11.51 -9.93
N LYS A 6 -71.66 -12.67 -9.56
CA LYS A 6 -71.51 -13.98 -10.25
C LYS A 6 -71.46 -14.05 -11.79
N HIS A 7 -70.39 -14.69 -12.28
CA HIS A 7 -70.55 -15.95 -13.04
C HIS A 7 -69.35 -16.88 -12.88
N ALA A 8 -69.65 -18.15 -12.59
CA ALA A 8 -68.73 -19.27 -12.62
C ALA A 8 -68.56 -19.80 -14.05
N LYS A 9 -67.33 -20.13 -14.44
CA LYS A 9 -67.02 -21.17 -15.44
C LYS A 9 -65.89 -22.04 -14.89
N LYS A 10 -66.19 -23.33 -14.75
CA LYS A 10 -65.24 -24.40 -14.46
C LYS A 10 -64.24 -24.53 -15.61
N LEU A 11 -62.95 -24.63 -15.30
CA LEU A 11 -61.98 -25.37 -16.10
C LEU A 11 -61.16 -26.23 -15.15
N TYR A 12 -61.17 -27.54 -15.39
CA TYR A 12 -60.34 -28.53 -14.71
C TYR A 12 -58.90 -28.39 -15.18
N GLY A 13 -57.94 -28.45 -14.25
CA GLY A 13 -56.51 -28.44 -14.57
C GLY A 13 -55.63 -28.49 -13.32
N PHE A 14 -55.58 -29.67 -12.68
CA PHE A 14 -54.45 -30.21 -11.93
C PHE A 14 -53.55 -29.22 -11.16
N PHE A 15 -53.91 -28.93 -9.91
CA PHE A 15 -52.92 -28.59 -8.87
C PHE A 15 -52.61 -29.89 -8.10
N LEU A 16 -51.45 -30.49 -8.35
CA LEU A 16 -50.84 -31.38 -7.37
C LEU A 16 -50.38 -30.50 -6.19
N PHE A 17 -51.26 -30.33 -5.21
CA PHE A 17 -50.79 -30.09 -3.85
C PHE A 17 -50.09 -31.37 -3.43
N SER A 18 -48.77 -31.34 -3.38
CA SER A 18 -48.00 -32.27 -2.57
C SER A 18 -48.40 -32.03 -1.11
N THR A 19 -49.46 -32.70 -0.67
CA THR A 19 -49.65 -33.04 0.74
C THR A 19 -48.44 -33.87 1.14
N VAL A 20 -47.43 -33.22 1.71
CA VAL A 20 -46.50 -33.88 2.61
C VAL A 20 -47.36 -34.33 3.77
N LEU A 21 -47.74 -35.61 3.74
CA LEU A 21 -48.30 -36.32 4.87
C LEU A 21 -47.25 -36.18 5.99
N PHE A 22 -47.47 -35.25 6.93
CA PHE A 22 -46.84 -35.35 8.23
C PHE A 22 -47.36 -36.67 8.81
N PHE A 23 -46.56 -37.73 8.72
CA PHE A 23 -46.63 -38.78 9.73
C PHE A 23 -46.18 -38.12 11.04
N GLN A 24 -47.12 -37.40 11.67
CA GLN A 24 -47.08 -37.27 13.10
C GLN A 24 -47.24 -38.71 13.59
N VAL A 25 -46.11 -39.38 13.85
CA VAL A 25 -46.13 -40.55 14.72
C VAL A 25 -46.55 -39.98 16.07
N ILE A 26 -47.87 -39.87 16.26
CA ILE A 26 -48.49 -39.76 17.57
C ILE A 26 -48.17 -41.11 18.22
N PHE A 27 -46.97 -41.22 18.81
CA PHE A 27 -46.79 -42.19 19.87
C PHE A 27 -47.83 -41.82 20.92
N PRO A 28 -48.67 -42.77 21.38
CA PRO A 28 -49.61 -42.46 22.43
C PRO A 28 -48.84 -41.88 23.62
N GLN A 29 -49.19 -40.66 24.03
CA GLN A 29 -48.82 -40.15 25.34
C GLN A 29 -49.51 -41.02 26.40
N SER A 30 -48.94 -42.19 26.70
CA SER A 30 -49.22 -43.00 27.88
C SER A 30 -48.43 -44.31 27.80
N GLY A 31 -47.47 -44.55 28.71
CA GLY A 31 -47.13 -45.94 29.05
C GLY A 31 -45.76 -46.24 29.67
N PHE A 32 -44.70 -45.51 29.33
CA PHE A 32 -43.37 -45.86 29.84
C PHE A 32 -43.07 -45.10 31.13
N SER A 33 -43.03 -45.82 32.25
CA SER A 33 -42.65 -45.28 33.58
C SER A 33 -41.22 -45.67 33.98
N VAL A 34 -40.46 -46.32 33.09
CA VAL A 34 -39.12 -46.83 33.37
C VAL A 34 -38.23 -46.62 32.15
N ILE A 35 -36.96 -46.30 32.38
CA ILE A 35 -35.92 -46.24 31.35
C ILE A 35 -35.83 -47.59 30.63
N THR A 36 -35.87 -47.57 29.29
CA THR A 36 -35.69 -48.76 28.47
C THR A 36 -34.49 -48.57 27.56
N ASP A 37 -33.46 -49.40 27.71
CA ASP A 37 -32.23 -49.37 26.91
C ASP A 37 -32.00 -50.75 26.30
N THR A 38 -32.18 -50.87 24.98
CA THR A 38 -32.05 -52.13 24.23
C THR A 38 -31.15 -51.93 23.02
N THR A 39 -30.80 -53.00 22.31
CA THR A 39 -30.07 -52.87 21.03
C THR A 39 -30.87 -52.17 19.93
N ASN A 40 -32.19 -52.07 20.06
CA ASN A 40 -33.05 -51.44 19.04
C ASN A 40 -33.37 -49.98 19.36
N TYR A 41 -33.59 -49.63 20.62
CA TYR A 41 -34.01 -48.28 21.00
C TYR A 41 -33.67 -47.94 22.46
N LEU A 42 -33.61 -46.64 22.72
CA LEU A 42 -33.52 -46.03 24.06
C LEU A 42 -34.75 -45.13 24.29
N ILE A 43 -35.43 -45.31 25.41
CA ILE A 43 -36.51 -44.42 25.88
C ILE A 43 -36.17 -43.96 27.31
N ILE A 44 -36.10 -42.64 27.51
CA ILE A 44 -35.97 -42.01 28.83
C ILE A 44 -37.24 -41.20 29.10
N PRO A 45 -38.17 -41.70 29.94
CA PRO A 45 -39.42 -41.01 30.23
C PRO A 45 -39.24 -39.68 30.97
N VAL A 46 -40.28 -38.83 30.95
CA VAL A 46 -40.32 -37.59 31.72
C VAL A 46 -40.02 -37.84 33.20
N GLY A 47 -39.13 -37.05 33.79
CA GLY A 47 -38.73 -37.15 35.19
C GLY A 47 -37.64 -38.18 35.49
N GLU A 48 -37.35 -39.11 34.56
CA GLU A 48 -36.28 -40.09 34.72
C GLU A 48 -34.91 -39.50 34.35
N THR A 49 -33.86 -40.01 34.99
CA THR A 49 -32.46 -39.63 34.71
C THR A 49 -31.63 -40.87 34.41
N TYR A 50 -31.04 -40.92 33.21
CA TYR A 50 -30.09 -41.95 32.80
C TYR A 50 -28.68 -41.37 32.71
N THR A 51 -27.67 -42.05 33.25
CA THR A 51 -26.27 -41.59 33.17
C THR A 51 -25.42 -42.62 32.43
N SER A 52 -24.81 -42.22 31.31
CA SER A 52 -23.99 -43.11 30.49
C SER A 52 -22.74 -42.43 29.92
N SER A 53 -21.84 -43.23 29.36
CA SER A 53 -20.67 -42.79 28.60
C SER A 53 -20.24 -43.87 27.61
N GLY A 54 -19.56 -43.48 26.55
CA GLY A 54 -19.15 -44.39 25.48
C GLY A 54 -20.06 -44.33 24.27
N THR A 55 -19.87 -45.26 23.34
CA THR A 55 -20.66 -45.37 22.11
C THR A 55 -21.83 -46.33 22.29
N HIS A 56 -23.03 -45.86 21.96
CA HIS A 56 -24.26 -46.66 21.95
C HIS A 56 -24.87 -46.67 20.55
N THR A 57 -25.19 -47.86 20.06
CA THR A 57 -25.79 -48.06 18.74
C THR A 57 -27.18 -48.65 18.89
N TYR A 58 -28.17 -47.98 18.32
CA TYR A 58 -29.58 -48.34 18.33
C TYR A 58 -30.06 -48.57 16.90
N ALA A 59 -30.61 -49.76 16.60
CA ALA A 59 -31.07 -50.07 15.25
C ALA A 59 -32.24 -49.18 14.78
N SER A 60 -33.05 -48.68 15.71
CA SER A 60 -34.25 -47.89 15.45
C SER A 60 -34.10 -46.46 15.98
N PHE A 61 -34.74 -46.11 17.10
CA PHE A 61 -34.85 -44.73 17.55
C PHE A 61 -34.33 -44.50 18.97
N VAL A 62 -34.04 -43.25 19.29
CA VAL A 62 -33.80 -42.77 20.64
C VAL A 62 -34.86 -41.73 20.99
N GLN A 63 -35.53 -41.87 22.13
CA GLN A 63 -36.52 -40.92 22.63
C GLN A 63 -36.13 -40.44 24.03
N ILE A 64 -35.96 -39.13 24.18
CA ILE A 64 -35.53 -38.50 25.44
C ILE A 64 -36.58 -37.48 25.85
N ASP A 65 -37.40 -37.87 26.82
CA ASP A 65 -38.38 -37.01 27.48
C ASP A 65 -37.93 -36.58 28.88
N GLY A 66 -37.03 -37.34 29.51
CA GLY A 66 -36.32 -37.03 30.75
C GLY A 66 -34.90 -36.51 30.54
N THR A 67 -33.95 -36.91 31.37
CA THR A 67 -32.55 -36.44 31.30
C THR A 67 -31.56 -37.57 31.02
N LEU A 68 -30.72 -37.40 30.00
CA LEU A 68 -29.54 -38.22 29.72
C LEU A 68 -28.27 -37.45 30.10
N ASN A 69 -27.61 -37.86 31.18
CA ASN A 69 -26.36 -37.28 31.63
C ASN A 69 -25.16 -38.07 31.08
N VAL A 70 -24.14 -37.35 30.64
CA VAL A 70 -22.82 -37.92 30.34
C VAL A 70 -22.08 -38.12 31.65
N ARG A 71 -21.53 -39.31 31.87
CA ARG A 71 -20.68 -39.60 33.04
C ARG A 71 -19.45 -38.70 33.02
N SER A 72 -19.21 -37.96 34.10
CA SER A 72 -18.06 -37.05 34.23
C SER A 72 -16.72 -37.75 34.07
N TYR A 73 -15.74 -37.02 33.52
CA TYR A 73 -14.38 -37.48 33.33
C TYR A 73 -13.70 -37.89 34.64
N ILE A 74 -13.20 -39.12 34.68
CA ILE A 74 -12.56 -39.69 35.87
C ILE A 74 -11.02 -39.73 35.81
N GLY A 75 -10.39 -39.06 34.83
CA GLY A 75 -8.94 -39.16 34.59
C GLY A 75 -8.57 -40.22 33.54
N SER A 76 -9.56 -40.91 32.97
CA SER A 76 -9.39 -41.91 31.90
C SER A 76 -10.30 -41.62 30.72
N GLY A 77 -9.87 -41.98 29.51
CA GLY A 77 -10.63 -41.76 28.27
C GLY A 77 -11.95 -42.56 28.14
N THR A 78 -12.37 -43.27 29.19
CA THR A 78 -13.59 -44.08 29.26
C THR A 78 -14.83 -43.30 29.73
N SER A 79 -14.68 -42.02 30.05
CA SER A 79 -15.73 -41.14 30.60
C SER A 79 -15.54 -39.71 30.11
N GLY A 80 -16.52 -38.84 30.37
CA GLY A 80 -16.55 -37.44 29.89
C GLY A 80 -17.14 -37.28 28.50
N TRP A 81 -17.57 -38.38 27.87
CA TRP A 81 -18.16 -38.36 26.54
C TRP A 81 -19.26 -39.40 26.34
N LEU A 82 -20.16 -39.09 25.40
CA LEU A 82 -21.24 -39.95 24.94
C LEU A 82 -21.34 -39.85 23.41
N GLU A 83 -21.48 -41.00 22.75
CA GLU A 83 -21.82 -41.10 21.33
C GLU A 83 -23.09 -41.94 21.14
N LEU A 84 -24.07 -41.38 20.44
CA LEU A 84 -25.32 -42.07 20.09
C LEU A 84 -25.37 -42.26 18.57
N ILE A 85 -25.55 -43.51 18.13
CA ILE A 85 -25.72 -43.89 16.73
C ILE A 85 -27.11 -44.51 16.58
N CYS A 86 -27.98 -43.92 15.77
CA CYS A 86 -29.37 -44.37 15.63
C CYS A 86 -29.95 -44.06 14.24
N SER A 87 -31.15 -44.57 13.95
CA SER A 87 -31.88 -44.15 12.75
C SER A 87 -32.56 -42.80 12.94
N SER A 88 -33.13 -42.53 14.12
CA SER A 88 -33.71 -41.23 14.46
C SER A 88 -33.60 -40.96 15.96
N ILE A 89 -33.60 -39.69 16.34
CA ILE A 89 -33.67 -39.28 17.75
C ILE A 89 -34.69 -38.16 17.94
N THR A 90 -35.51 -38.28 18.97
CA THR A 90 -36.47 -37.27 19.41
C THR A 90 -36.11 -36.84 20.82
N ILE A 91 -35.88 -35.53 21.00
CA ILE A 91 -35.70 -34.90 22.31
C ILE A 91 -36.88 -33.96 22.49
N SER A 92 -37.82 -34.31 23.38
CA SER A 92 -39.02 -33.49 23.58
C SER A 92 -38.71 -32.22 24.38
N ALA A 93 -39.71 -31.35 24.53
CA ALA A 93 -39.55 -30.07 25.25
C ALA A 93 -39.08 -30.21 26.71
N THR A 94 -39.33 -31.36 27.36
CA THR A 94 -38.81 -31.67 28.70
C THR A 94 -37.51 -32.46 28.67
N GLY A 95 -37.11 -32.96 27.49
CA GLY A 95 -35.93 -33.77 27.27
C GLY A 95 -34.62 -32.99 27.39
N LYS A 96 -33.61 -33.60 28.01
CA LYS A 96 -32.26 -33.04 28.15
C LYS A 96 -31.18 -34.09 27.86
N ILE A 97 -30.20 -33.77 27.01
CA ILE A 97 -28.89 -34.45 26.96
C ILE A 97 -27.84 -33.51 27.54
N SER A 98 -27.15 -33.92 28.60
CA SER A 98 -26.29 -33.04 29.39
C SER A 98 -24.90 -33.63 29.58
N ALA A 99 -23.89 -32.92 29.09
CA ALA A 99 -22.48 -33.09 29.40
C ALA A 99 -21.92 -31.87 30.17
N ASP A 100 -22.79 -31.08 30.80
CA ASP A 100 -22.39 -29.93 31.61
C ASP A 100 -21.37 -30.34 32.69
N GLY A 101 -20.19 -29.71 32.73
CA GLY A 101 -19.12 -30.00 33.70
C GLY A 101 -18.55 -31.43 33.63
N ALA A 102 -18.85 -32.21 32.59
CA ALA A 102 -18.44 -33.61 32.47
C ALA A 102 -17.03 -33.81 31.85
N GLY A 103 -16.39 -32.74 31.36
CA GLY A 103 -15.06 -32.74 30.74
C GLY A 103 -13.92 -32.74 31.75
N TYR A 104 -12.76 -32.19 31.35
CA TYR A 104 -11.58 -32.18 32.21
C TYR A 104 -11.84 -31.47 33.55
N ARG A 105 -11.22 -31.97 34.61
CA ARG A 105 -11.47 -31.47 35.97
C ARG A 105 -10.87 -30.08 36.14
N GLY A 106 -11.60 -29.21 36.84
CA GLY A 106 -11.00 -28.00 37.39
C GLY A 106 -9.95 -28.36 38.43
N GLY A 107 -9.03 -27.44 38.71
CA GLY A 107 -8.03 -27.68 39.74
C GLY A 107 -8.70 -27.89 41.11
N ASN A 108 -8.14 -28.81 41.90
CA ASN A 108 -8.71 -29.21 43.18
C ASN A 108 -8.42 -28.14 44.23
N GLY A 109 -9.45 -27.69 44.97
CA GLY A 109 -9.28 -26.76 46.09
C GLY A 109 -8.25 -27.20 47.14
N SER A 110 -7.86 -28.47 47.20
CA SER A 110 -6.85 -28.94 48.17
C SER A 110 -5.39 -28.57 47.84
N SER A 111 -5.09 -28.04 46.65
CA SER A 111 -3.74 -27.60 46.24
C SER A 111 -3.80 -26.55 45.11
N ILE A 112 -2.87 -25.60 45.06
CA ILE A 112 -2.79 -24.58 43.98
C ILE A 112 -2.30 -25.26 42.69
N ILE A 113 -3.23 -25.83 41.92
CA ILE A 113 -2.96 -26.53 40.67
C ILE A 113 -3.79 -25.97 39.53
N ASN A 114 -3.19 -25.92 38.34
CA ASN A 114 -3.88 -25.57 37.11
C ASN A 114 -5.03 -26.55 36.85
N GLY A 115 -6.04 -26.11 36.10
CA GLY A 115 -7.07 -27.03 35.61
C GLY A 115 -6.50 -28.06 34.62
N GLU A 116 -7.16 -29.21 34.50
CA GLU A 116 -6.77 -30.25 33.55
C GLU A 116 -7.15 -29.87 32.11
N GLY A 117 -6.43 -30.43 31.13
CA GLY A 117 -6.67 -30.25 29.70
C GLY A 117 -5.67 -29.31 29.01
N SER A 118 -5.60 -29.37 27.68
CA SER A 118 -4.66 -28.55 26.88
C SER A 118 -4.86 -27.05 27.02
N GLY A 119 -6.06 -26.63 27.41
CA GLY A 119 -6.41 -25.24 27.73
C GLY A 119 -6.75 -25.07 29.21
N GLY A 120 -6.11 -25.81 30.12
CA GLY A 120 -6.32 -25.65 31.56
C GLY A 120 -6.04 -24.22 32.03
N GLY A 121 -6.94 -23.66 32.86
CA GLY A 121 -6.73 -22.34 33.46
C GLY A 121 -5.61 -22.34 34.51
N THR A 122 -4.81 -21.27 34.57
CA THR A 122 -3.69 -21.17 35.51
C THR A 122 -4.18 -20.91 36.93
N ALA A 123 -3.59 -21.59 37.91
CA ALA A 123 -3.84 -21.32 39.33
C ALA A 123 -3.07 -20.08 39.80
N ALA A 124 -3.77 -19.20 40.49
CA ALA A 124 -3.25 -17.93 40.98
C ALA A 124 -4.17 -17.39 42.08
N THR A 125 -3.83 -16.25 42.69
CA THR A 125 -4.70 -15.57 43.66
C THR A 125 -6.10 -15.33 43.07
N CYS A 126 -6.13 -14.83 41.83
CA CYS A 126 -7.28 -14.87 40.92
C CYS A 126 -6.96 -15.78 39.75
N ALA A 127 -7.53 -16.98 39.77
CA ALA A 127 -7.30 -18.01 38.77
C ALA A 127 -7.83 -17.65 37.37
N GLY A 128 -7.11 -18.13 36.36
CA GLY A 128 -7.51 -18.04 34.96
C GLY A 128 -8.63 -19.02 34.62
N GLY A 129 -9.49 -18.61 33.69
CA GLY A 129 -10.51 -19.48 33.10
C GLY A 129 -9.89 -20.45 32.11
N ALA A 130 -10.55 -21.57 31.87
CA ALA A 130 -10.08 -22.56 30.89
C ALA A 130 -10.38 -22.14 29.44
N GLY A 131 -9.55 -22.55 28.49
CA GLY A 131 -9.76 -22.37 27.05
C GLY A 131 -10.20 -23.66 26.35
N TYR A 132 -10.89 -23.52 25.21
CA TYR A 132 -11.15 -24.60 24.25
C TYR A 132 -11.53 -24.05 22.87
N GLY A 133 -12.77 -23.60 22.68
CA GLY A 133 -13.22 -22.93 21.45
C GLY A 133 -12.64 -21.53 21.31
N GLY A 134 -12.45 -20.84 22.43
CA GLY A 134 -11.65 -19.61 22.55
C GLY A 134 -10.62 -19.70 23.69
N VAL A 135 -9.91 -18.61 23.93
CA VAL A 135 -8.97 -18.45 25.05
C VAL A 135 -9.74 -18.14 26.34
N GLY A 136 -9.38 -18.76 27.46
CA GLY A 136 -9.99 -18.48 28.76
C GLY A 136 -9.72 -17.05 29.23
N GLY A 137 -10.58 -16.53 30.11
CA GLY A 137 -10.40 -15.21 30.70
C GLY A 137 -9.20 -15.18 31.64
N ILE A 138 -8.51 -14.03 31.72
CA ILE A 138 -7.40 -13.83 32.66
C ILE A 138 -7.98 -13.43 34.03
N GLY A 139 -7.54 -14.07 35.11
CA GLY A 139 -7.84 -13.64 36.48
C GLY A 139 -6.92 -12.50 36.90
N ILE A 140 -7.49 -11.35 37.32
CA ILE A 140 -6.75 -10.13 37.67
C ILE A 140 -7.30 -9.54 38.98
N TYR A 141 -6.43 -9.41 39.99
CA TYR A 141 -6.74 -8.75 41.26
C TYR A 141 -5.77 -7.59 41.54
N ARG A 142 -6.19 -6.36 41.21
CA ARG A 142 -5.37 -5.13 41.32
C ARG A 142 -4.06 -5.21 40.51
N SER A 143 -3.40 -4.08 40.25
CA SER A 143 -2.28 -3.99 39.29
C SER A 143 -0.93 -4.56 39.78
N TRP A 144 -0.85 -5.15 40.98
CA TRP A 144 0.40 -5.51 41.66
C TRP A 144 0.56 -7.00 42.04
N GLU A 145 -0.39 -7.88 41.69
CA GLU A 145 -0.39 -9.30 42.07
C GLU A 145 -0.27 -10.28 40.88
N ALA A 146 0.00 -11.55 41.16
CA ALA A 146 0.22 -12.61 40.17
C ALA A 146 -1.04 -12.88 39.31
N TYR A 147 -0.89 -12.73 37.99
CA TYR A 147 -1.93 -12.93 36.99
C TYR A 147 -2.24 -14.43 36.78
N GLY A 148 -3.51 -14.82 36.88
CA GLY A 148 -3.97 -16.13 36.44
C GLY A 148 -4.24 -16.12 34.94
N TYR A 149 -3.28 -16.54 34.12
CA TYR A 149 -3.49 -16.61 32.66
C TYR A 149 -4.61 -17.60 32.31
N GLY A 150 -5.48 -17.17 31.40
CA GLY A 150 -6.50 -18.03 30.83
C GLY A 150 -5.89 -19.10 29.92
N GLY A 151 -6.57 -20.24 29.79
CA GLY A 151 -6.12 -21.35 28.96
C GLY A 151 -6.22 -21.05 27.46
N ILE A 152 -5.39 -21.71 26.65
CA ILE A 152 -5.39 -21.57 25.18
C ILE A 152 -6.61 -22.22 24.53
N SER A 153 -6.94 -21.82 23.29
CA SER A 153 -7.88 -22.56 22.45
C SER A 153 -7.21 -23.77 21.80
N TYR A 154 -7.95 -24.86 21.56
CA TYR A 154 -7.46 -26.06 20.87
C TYR A 154 -8.61 -26.84 20.22
N GLY A 155 -8.29 -27.87 19.44
CA GLY A 155 -9.25 -28.73 18.77
C GLY A 155 -9.67 -28.24 17.38
N SER A 156 -10.39 -29.09 16.65
CA SER A 156 -10.86 -28.79 15.28
C SER A 156 -12.19 -28.05 15.31
N ILE A 157 -12.37 -27.05 14.43
CA ILE A 157 -13.66 -26.34 14.28
C ILE A 157 -14.67 -27.22 13.55
N ALA A 158 -14.25 -27.83 12.44
CA ALA A 158 -15.12 -28.67 11.63
C ALA A 158 -15.33 -30.05 12.27
N ASN A 159 -14.31 -30.62 12.91
CA ASN A 159 -14.36 -31.99 13.47
C ASN A 159 -14.02 -32.02 14.98
N PRO A 160 -14.79 -31.31 15.84
CA PRO A 160 -14.46 -31.23 17.26
C PRO A 160 -14.64 -32.61 17.94
N THR A 161 -13.61 -33.08 18.63
CA THR A 161 -13.63 -34.38 19.35
C THR A 161 -13.16 -34.31 20.79
N ASP A 162 -12.69 -33.14 21.23
CA ASP A 162 -12.07 -32.96 22.54
C ASP A 162 -13.07 -32.53 23.62
N PHE A 163 -12.66 -32.69 24.88
CA PHE A 163 -13.41 -32.22 26.04
C PHE A 163 -13.06 -30.76 26.33
N GLY A 164 -13.95 -30.05 27.01
CA GLY A 164 -13.61 -28.76 27.61
C GLY A 164 -12.58 -28.93 28.73
N SER A 165 -11.70 -27.94 28.86
CA SER A 165 -10.67 -27.87 29.91
C SER A 165 -11.23 -27.34 31.24
N GLY A 166 -10.56 -27.68 32.34
CA GLY A 166 -10.89 -27.19 33.68
C GLY A 166 -10.27 -25.82 33.99
N GLY A 167 -10.93 -25.04 34.83
CA GLY A 167 -10.42 -23.76 35.34
C GLY A 167 -9.37 -23.93 36.44
N GLY A 168 -8.57 -22.89 36.68
CA GLY A 168 -7.54 -22.89 37.73
C GLY A 168 -8.09 -22.72 39.15
N VAL A 169 -7.28 -23.07 40.15
CA VAL A 169 -7.59 -22.90 41.58
C VAL A 169 -7.25 -21.49 42.06
N GLY A 170 -8.17 -20.88 42.81
CA GLY A 170 -7.96 -19.62 43.51
C GLY A 170 -7.29 -19.76 44.87
N SER A 171 -6.84 -18.64 45.45
CA SER A 171 -6.38 -18.63 46.85
C SER A 171 -7.50 -19.05 47.82
N GLY A 172 -7.19 -19.61 48.99
CA GLY A 172 -8.25 -20.07 49.91
C GLY A 172 -9.02 -21.32 49.46
N ASN A 173 -8.42 -22.13 48.58
CA ASN A 173 -8.90 -23.48 48.23
C ASN A 173 -10.22 -23.50 47.44
N ALA A 174 -10.55 -22.44 46.67
CA ALA A 174 -11.67 -22.49 45.74
C ALA A 174 -11.29 -23.29 44.48
N GLY A 175 -11.94 -24.44 44.31
CA GLY A 175 -11.76 -25.29 43.13
C GLY A 175 -12.14 -24.58 41.83
N GLY A 176 -11.43 -24.89 40.75
CA GLY A 176 -11.80 -24.44 39.42
C GLY A 176 -13.03 -25.19 38.90
N GLY A 177 -13.76 -24.56 37.97
CA GLY A 177 -14.87 -25.22 37.28
C GLY A 177 -14.37 -26.31 36.34
N ALA A 178 -15.03 -27.48 36.32
CA ALA A 178 -14.76 -28.52 35.33
C ALA A 178 -15.22 -28.09 33.93
N GLY A 179 -14.52 -28.52 32.88
CA GLY A 179 -14.92 -28.27 31.50
C GLY A 179 -16.18 -29.05 31.10
N GLY A 180 -16.84 -28.65 30.02
CA GLY A 180 -17.94 -29.43 29.44
C GLY A 180 -17.45 -30.73 28.79
N GLY A 181 -18.25 -31.78 28.84
CA GLY A 181 -17.95 -33.06 28.18
C GLY A 181 -18.21 -33.04 26.68
N ARG A 182 -18.17 -34.22 26.05
CA ARG A 182 -18.45 -34.39 24.62
C ARG A 182 -19.76 -35.13 24.39
N ILE A 183 -20.61 -34.57 23.54
CA ILE A 183 -21.80 -35.23 23.00
C ILE A 183 -21.60 -35.42 21.50
N LYS A 184 -21.71 -36.65 21.01
CA LYS A 184 -21.75 -36.96 19.57
C LYS A 184 -23.05 -37.68 19.24
N ILE A 185 -23.78 -37.21 18.23
CA ILE A 185 -25.02 -37.83 17.76
C ILE A 185 -24.90 -38.08 16.27
N VAL A 186 -25.10 -39.32 15.86
CA VAL A 186 -25.11 -39.75 14.46
C VAL A 186 -26.46 -40.40 14.18
N ALA A 187 -27.32 -39.69 13.43
CA ALA A 187 -28.61 -40.19 12.99
C ALA A 187 -28.63 -40.37 11.47
N THR A 188 -29.01 -41.55 10.98
CA THR A 188 -29.16 -41.76 9.52
C THR A 188 -30.41 -41.07 8.94
N GLY A 189 -31.38 -40.74 9.79
CA GLY A 189 -32.62 -40.04 9.46
C GLY A 189 -32.70 -38.65 10.13
N GLU A 190 -33.77 -38.44 10.89
CA GLU A 190 -34.10 -37.16 11.53
C GLU A 190 -33.58 -37.06 12.97
N ILE A 191 -33.07 -35.89 13.31
CA ILE A 191 -32.90 -35.42 14.69
C ILE A 191 -33.96 -34.34 14.92
N PHE A 192 -34.99 -34.68 15.70
CA PHE A 192 -35.99 -33.73 16.17
C PHE A 192 -35.64 -33.30 17.59
N ASN A 193 -35.28 -32.03 17.79
CA ASN A 193 -34.96 -31.49 19.11
C ASN A 193 -35.87 -30.30 19.44
N SER A 194 -36.74 -30.48 20.42
CA SER A 194 -37.47 -29.38 21.10
C SER A 194 -36.98 -29.17 22.53
N GLY A 195 -36.02 -29.96 23.00
CA GLY A 195 -35.45 -29.89 24.35
C GLY A 195 -34.08 -29.21 24.40
N ILE A 196 -33.17 -29.77 25.21
CA ILE A 196 -31.84 -29.20 25.44
C ILE A 196 -30.75 -30.24 25.19
N ILE A 197 -29.79 -29.90 24.34
CA ILE A 197 -28.49 -30.57 24.25
C ILE A 197 -27.43 -29.60 24.80
N THR A 198 -26.69 -29.98 25.84
CA THR A 198 -25.78 -29.03 26.51
C THR A 198 -24.49 -29.67 26.97
N ALA A 199 -23.39 -28.98 26.77
CA ALA A 199 -22.04 -29.34 27.19
C ALA A 199 -21.33 -28.11 27.77
N ASN A 200 -21.98 -27.39 28.68
CA ASN A 200 -21.41 -26.17 29.26
C ASN A 200 -20.28 -26.49 30.24
N GLY A 201 -19.34 -25.55 30.38
CA GLY A 201 -18.37 -25.57 31.47
C GLY A 201 -19.04 -25.26 32.80
N ALA A 202 -18.53 -25.84 33.88
CA ALA A 202 -18.97 -25.55 35.24
C ALA A 202 -18.34 -24.24 35.76
N ASN A 203 -19.01 -23.65 36.74
CA ASN A 203 -18.57 -22.40 37.37
C ASN A 203 -17.33 -22.64 38.25
N GLY A 204 -16.47 -21.64 38.38
CA GLY A 204 -15.42 -21.61 39.40
C GLY A 204 -16.01 -21.51 40.82
N GLY A 205 -15.29 -22.05 41.81
CA GLY A 205 -15.70 -22.01 43.22
C GLY A 205 -15.69 -20.58 43.78
N ALA A 206 -16.67 -20.26 44.63
CA ALA A 206 -16.92 -18.90 45.10
C ALA A 206 -16.35 -18.56 46.51
N ASN A 207 -15.33 -19.28 46.98
CA ASN A 207 -14.88 -19.16 48.38
C ASN A 207 -13.88 -18.01 48.58
N PHE A 208 -14.16 -17.06 49.48
CA PHE A 208 -13.20 -16.02 49.85
C PHE A 208 -12.04 -16.59 50.71
N PRO A 209 -10.77 -16.12 50.59
CA PRO A 209 -10.29 -14.95 49.84
C PRO A 209 -9.88 -15.17 48.37
N GLY A 210 -10.14 -16.31 47.74
CA GLY A 210 -9.78 -16.49 46.33
C GLY A 210 -10.71 -17.41 45.57
N TYR A 211 -11.11 -16.96 44.40
CA TYR A 211 -12.17 -17.61 43.64
C TYR A 211 -11.57 -18.52 42.57
N GLY A 212 -12.30 -19.54 42.13
CA GLY A 212 -11.85 -20.46 41.08
C GLY A 212 -12.06 -19.87 39.68
N GLY A 213 -11.26 -20.29 38.70
CA GLY A 213 -11.51 -20.01 37.29
C GLY A 213 -12.67 -20.86 36.75
N GLY A 214 -13.41 -20.34 35.77
CA GLY A 214 -14.48 -21.08 35.12
C GLY A 214 -13.97 -22.16 34.16
N GLY A 215 -14.67 -23.30 34.07
CA GLY A 215 -14.37 -24.34 33.09
C GLY A 215 -14.82 -23.95 31.69
N SER A 216 -14.15 -24.43 30.64
CA SER A 216 -14.56 -24.11 29.26
C SER A 216 -15.79 -24.92 28.85
N GLY A 217 -16.54 -24.44 27.86
CA GLY A 217 -17.52 -25.26 27.16
C GLY A 217 -16.88 -26.52 26.57
N GLY A 218 -17.69 -27.54 26.36
CA GLY A 218 -17.31 -28.83 25.80
C GLY A 218 -17.57 -28.93 24.30
N CYS A 219 -17.83 -30.14 23.82
CA CYS A 219 -18.06 -30.44 22.41
C CYS A 219 -19.47 -30.98 22.19
N VAL A 220 -20.16 -30.47 21.15
CA VAL A 220 -21.36 -31.09 20.60
C VAL A 220 -21.15 -31.33 19.10
N TYR A 221 -21.12 -32.59 18.67
CA TYR A 221 -21.00 -32.99 17.27
C TYR A 221 -22.29 -33.70 16.84
N ILE A 222 -22.92 -33.24 15.77
CA ILE A 222 -24.15 -33.81 15.25
C ILE A 222 -23.98 -34.11 13.75
N LEU A 223 -24.35 -35.32 13.35
CA LEU A 223 -24.48 -35.74 11.96
C LEU A 223 -25.88 -36.33 11.74
N ALA A 224 -26.66 -35.72 10.86
CA ALA A 224 -28.03 -36.12 10.56
C ALA A 224 -28.31 -36.08 9.06
N ASN A 225 -29.38 -36.75 8.60
CA ASN A 225 -29.92 -36.42 7.28
C ASN A 225 -30.79 -35.17 7.36
N THR A 226 -31.70 -35.10 8.36
CA THR A 226 -32.59 -33.96 8.60
C THR A 226 -32.46 -33.45 10.04
N LEU A 227 -32.34 -32.14 10.22
CA LEU A 227 -32.48 -31.46 11.51
C LEU A 227 -33.85 -30.77 11.58
N SER A 228 -34.55 -30.86 12.70
CA SER A 228 -35.88 -30.24 12.88
C SER A 228 -36.19 -29.94 14.36
N GLY A 229 -37.15 -29.06 14.60
CA GLY A 229 -37.53 -28.61 15.95
C GLY A 229 -36.92 -27.27 16.34
N ASP A 230 -37.20 -26.83 17.55
CA ASP A 230 -36.98 -25.48 18.09
C ASP A 230 -36.17 -25.47 19.41
N GLY A 231 -35.59 -26.61 19.76
CA GLY A 231 -34.80 -26.80 20.98
C GLY A 231 -33.46 -26.06 20.97
N SER A 232 -32.67 -26.24 22.03
CA SER A 232 -31.39 -25.55 22.19
C SER A 232 -30.18 -26.48 22.17
N ILE A 233 -29.04 -25.97 21.67
CA ILE A 233 -27.75 -26.65 21.68
C ILE A 233 -26.71 -25.70 22.29
N LYS A 234 -26.06 -26.12 23.38
CA LYS A 234 -25.21 -25.23 24.18
C LYS A 234 -23.84 -25.83 24.47
N ALA A 235 -22.80 -25.02 24.35
CA ALA A 235 -21.44 -25.34 24.77
C ALA A 235 -20.79 -24.07 25.35
N ASN A 236 -21.45 -23.40 26.28
CA ASN A 236 -20.98 -22.16 26.88
C ASN A 236 -19.89 -22.41 27.93
N GLY A 237 -18.97 -21.46 28.09
CA GLY A 237 -18.03 -21.45 29.20
C GLY A 237 -18.71 -21.17 30.54
N GLY A 238 -18.17 -21.73 31.61
CA GLY A 238 -18.59 -21.43 32.98
C GLY A 238 -18.03 -20.09 33.47
N PRO A 239 -18.78 -19.29 34.22
CA PRO A 239 -18.23 -18.14 34.93
C PRO A 239 -17.16 -18.57 35.94
N GLY A 240 -16.24 -17.66 36.26
CA GLY A 240 -15.36 -17.75 37.42
C GLY A 240 -16.15 -17.54 38.71
N GLY A 241 -15.51 -17.77 39.85
CA GLY A 241 -16.19 -17.71 41.14
C GLY A 241 -16.59 -16.29 41.58
N ASP A 242 -16.06 -15.25 40.93
CA ASP A 242 -16.40 -13.84 41.14
C ASP A 242 -16.10 -12.97 39.91
N THR A 243 -16.06 -11.65 40.09
CA THR A 243 -15.75 -10.65 39.04
C THR A 243 -14.26 -10.53 38.68
N TYR A 244 -13.34 -10.94 39.56
CA TYR A 244 -11.88 -10.81 39.34
C TYR A 244 -11.28 -12.06 38.68
N ASN A 245 -11.99 -13.17 38.68
CA ASN A 245 -11.53 -14.41 38.11
C ASN A 245 -11.82 -14.57 36.61
N GLY A 246 -11.03 -15.41 35.96
CA GLY A 246 -11.18 -15.71 34.54
C GLY A 246 -12.39 -16.60 34.26
N GLY A 247 -13.26 -16.18 33.35
CA GLY A 247 -14.37 -16.98 32.84
C GLY A 247 -13.87 -18.00 31.81
N GLY A 248 -14.44 -19.20 31.81
CA GLY A 248 -14.10 -20.20 30.80
C GLY A 248 -14.48 -19.74 29.39
N ALA A 249 -13.75 -20.19 28.38
CA ALA A 249 -14.10 -19.95 26.99
C ALA A 249 -15.31 -20.80 26.57
N GLY A 250 -15.99 -20.38 25.49
CA GLY A 250 -16.97 -21.23 24.82
C GLY A 250 -16.34 -22.48 24.22
N GLY A 251 -17.17 -23.49 23.96
CA GLY A 251 -16.81 -24.78 23.40
C GLY A 251 -16.93 -24.83 21.88
N ARG A 252 -17.09 -26.03 21.33
CA ARG A 252 -17.21 -26.24 19.87
C ARG A 252 -18.46 -27.03 19.55
N ILE A 253 -19.28 -26.52 18.64
CA ILE A 253 -20.49 -27.18 18.16
C ILE A 253 -20.33 -27.39 16.66
N ALA A 254 -20.54 -28.61 16.17
CA ALA A 254 -20.50 -28.92 14.74
C ALA A 254 -21.76 -29.68 14.32
N LEU A 255 -22.46 -29.17 13.30
CA LEU A 255 -23.68 -29.73 12.75
C LEU A 255 -23.47 -30.08 11.28
N TYR A 256 -23.60 -31.36 10.94
CA TYR A 256 -23.56 -31.89 9.58
C TYR A 256 -24.95 -32.40 9.20
N TYR A 257 -25.47 -31.95 8.07
CA TYR A 257 -26.83 -32.28 7.64
C TYR A 257 -26.99 -32.33 6.12
N THR A 258 -28.05 -32.99 5.64
CA THR A 258 -28.51 -32.83 4.25
C THR A 258 -29.55 -31.72 4.18
N THR A 259 -30.54 -31.75 5.07
CA THR A 259 -31.63 -30.76 5.17
C THR A 259 -31.70 -30.20 6.59
N ASP A 260 -31.79 -28.87 6.72
CA ASP A 260 -31.97 -28.19 8.00
C ASP A 260 -33.32 -27.45 8.01
N ASN A 261 -34.30 -28.02 8.71
CA ASN A 261 -35.61 -27.43 8.99
C ASN A 261 -35.71 -26.95 10.44
N SER A 262 -34.57 -26.85 11.14
CA SER A 262 -34.55 -26.50 12.56
C SER A 262 -34.58 -24.99 12.78
N ALA A 263 -35.12 -24.61 13.94
CA ALA A 263 -35.04 -23.28 14.53
C ALA A 263 -34.22 -23.32 15.83
N TYR A 264 -33.15 -24.13 15.84
CA TYR A 264 -32.38 -24.36 17.07
C TYR A 264 -31.75 -23.08 17.61
N ALA A 265 -31.89 -22.86 18.91
CA ALA A 265 -31.13 -21.84 19.63
C ALA A 265 -29.74 -22.39 19.99
N ILE A 266 -28.70 -21.97 19.26
CA ILE A 266 -27.34 -22.48 19.43
C ILE A 266 -26.45 -21.44 20.10
N SER A 267 -25.71 -21.82 21.13
CA SER A 267 -24.78 -20.92 21.84
C SER A 267 -23.47 -21.59 22.24
N ALA A 268 -22.36 -20.91 21.99
CA ALA A 268 -21.04 -21.25 22.50
C ALA A 268 -20.37 -19.99 23.09
N TYR A 269 -21.06 -19.30 23.99
CA TYR A 269 -20.58 -18.06 24.61
C TYR A 269 -19.48 -18.32 25.63
N SER A 270 -18.71 -17.29 25.96
CA SER A 270 -17.82 -17.37 27.11
C SER A 270 -18.53 -17.27 28.46
N GLY A 271 -17.82 -17.65 29.52
CA GLY A 271 -18.22 -17.50 30.91
C GLY A 271 -18.31 -16.03 31.33
N ASN A 272 -19.38 -15.69 32.03
CA ASN A 272 -19.73 -14.30 32.32
C ASN A 272 -19.33 -13.84 33.73
N ASN A 273 -18.25 -13.05 33.83
CA ASN A 273 -17.73 -12.51 35.10
C ASN A 273 -17.65 -10.97 35.10
N ASP A 274 -18.38 -10.30 34.20
CA ASP A 274 -18.38 -8.86 33.97
C ASP A 274 -17.06 -8.18 33.55
N ALA A 275 -15.90 -8.51 34.13
CA ALA A 275 -14.60 -7.93 33.78
C ALA A 275 -13.67 -8.90 33.02
N ASN A 276 -13.62 -10.18 33.42
CA ASN A 276 -12.55 -11.11 33.00
C ASN A 276 -13.10 -12.31 32.22
N ARG A 277 -13.64 -12.06 31.02
CA ARG A 277 -14.39 -13.05 30.21
C ARG A 277 -13.48 -13.82 29.26
N GLY A 278 -13.72 -15.12 29.09
CA GLY A 278 -13.09 -15.92 28.04
C GLY A 278 -13.58 -15.52 26.64
N GLY A 279 -12.99 -16.13 25.61
CA GLY A 279 -13.40 -16.00 24.22
C GLY A 279 -14.59 -16.87 23.89
N ALA A 280 -15.33 -16.47 22.86
CA ALA A 280 -16.41 -17.29 22.33
C ALA A 280 -15.86 -18.60 21.77
N GLY A 281 -16.72 -19.60 21.78
CA GLY A 281 -16.55 -20.84 21.06
C GLY A 281 -16.95 -20.70 19.59
N THR A 282 -16.94 -21.83 18.89
CA THR A 282 -17.31 -21.88 17.47
C THR A 282 -18.54 -22.76 17.24
N ILE A 283 -19.39 -22.33 16.31
CA ILE A 283 -20.52 -23.12 15.81
C ILE A 283 -20.28 -23.34 14.32
N TYR A 284 -20.05 -24.58 13.92
CA TYR A 284 -19.83 -25.00 12.55
C TYR A 284 -21.09 -25.67 12.00
N LYS A 285 -21.56 -25.25 10.83
CA LYS A 285 -22.71 -25.84 10.12
C LYS A 285 -22.30 -26.22 8.72
N LYS A 286 -22.52 -27.46 8.32
CA LYS A 286 -22.18 -27.93 6.98
C LYS A 286 -23.28 -28.80 6.39
N SER A 287 -23.90 -28.29 5.32
CA SER A 287 -24.75 -29.10 4.45
C SER A 287 -23.92 -30.06 3.57
N THR A 288 -24.53 -31.13 3.07
CA THR A 288 -23.90 -32.01 2.08
C THR A 288 -23.63 -31.33 0.74
N SER A 289 -24.34 -30.24 0.43
CA SER A 289 -24.13 -29.41 -0.77
C SER A 289 -23.00 -28.39 -0.65
N GLN A 290 -22.59 -28.03 0.58
CA GLN A 290 -21.51 -27.07 0.83
C GLN A 290 -20.13 -27.70 0.65
N SER A 291 -19.15 -26.92 0.23
CA SER A 291 -17.76 -27.39 0.11
C SER A 291 -17.07 -27.38 1.47
N TYR A 292 -17.10 -26.25 2.17
CA TYR A 292 -16.32 -26.03 3.39
C TYR A 292 -17.16 -25.67 4.62
N GLY A 293 -18.45 -25.39 4.46
CA GLY A 293 -19.38 -25.10 5.56
C GLY A 293 -19.20 -23.71 6.18
N ASP A 294 -20.15 -23.34 7.03
CA ASP A 294 -20.21 -22.02 7.66
C ASP A 294 -19.74 -22.07 9.12
N VAL A 295 -19.05 -21.02 9.57
CA VAL A 295 -18.67 -20.82 10.98
C VAL A 295 -19.35 -19.58 11.53
N PHE A 296 -19.97 -19.75 12.70
CA PHE A 296 -20.56 -18.67 13.49
C PHE A 296 -19.79 -18.50 14.79
N VAL A 297 -19.46 -17.24 15.12
CA VAL A 297 -18.85 -16.86 16.40
C VAL A 297 -19.61 -15.67 16.98
N ASN A 298 -20.24 -15.89 18.11
CA ASN A 298 -21.07 -14.91 18.80
C ASN A 298 -20.68 -14.92 20.28
N ASN A 299 -20.45 -13.75 20.88
CA ASN A 299 -20.11 -13.64 22.30
C ASN A 299 -21.17 -12.90 23.14
N ASN A 300 -22.40 -12.88 22.67
CA ASN A 300 -23.58 -12.38 23.38
C ASN A 300 -23.41 -10.94 23.91
N ASN A 301 -22.92 -10.05 23.04
CA ASN A 301 -22.69 -8.63 23.31
C ASN A 301 -21.69 -8.36 24.44
N LYS A 302 -20.71 -9.26 24.59
CA LYS A 302 -19.65 -9.16 25.59
C LYS A 302 -18.30 -9.28 24.92
N ILE A 303 -17.44 -8.29 25.11
CA ILE A 303 -16.03 -8.42 24.74
C ILE A 303 -15.42 -9.48 25.66
N GLY A 304 -14.77 -10.45 25.07
CA GLY A 304 -14.09 -11.54 25.76
C GLY A 304 -12.71 -11.81 25.16
N GLY A 305 -12.10 -12.91 25.57
CA GLY A 305 -10.85 -13.41 25.00
C GLY A 305 -10.95 -13.73 23.50
N ILE A 306 -9.80 -14.08 22.92
CA ILE A 306 -9.65 -14.35 21.49
C ILE A 306 -10.20 -15.72 21.13
N THR A 307 -10.87 -15.81 19.98
CA THR A 307 -11.22 -17.06 19.28
C THR A 307 -10.31 -17.16 18.06
N TYR A 308 -9.39 -18.14 18.05
CA TYR A 308 -8.51 -18.34 16.90
C TYR A 308 -9.26 -19.03 15.75
N LEU A 309 -9.16 -18.47 14.55
CA LEU A 309 -9.86 -18.94 13.35
C LEU A 309 -8.91 -19.03 12.15
N CYS A 310 -8.61 -20.26 11.74
CA CYS A 310 -7.79 -20.59 10.58
C CYS A 310 -8.40 -21.79 9.84
N GLY A 311 -8.15 -21.92 8.54
CA GLY A 311 -8.69 -23.00 7.69
C GLY A 311 -9.50 -22.46 6.49
N GLN A 312 -10.34 -23.33 5.93
CA GLN A 312 -11.19 -23.03 4.77
C GLN A 312 -12.66 -23.11 5.18
N PHE A 313 -13.44 -22.09 4.83
CA PHE A 313 -14.87 -22.00 5.13
C PHE A 313 -15.63 -21.45 3.93
N ASP A 314 -16.92 -21.75 3.81
CA ASP A 314 -17.77 -21.08 2.84
C ASP A 314 -18.08 -19.67 3.39
N ASN A 315 -18.67 -19.57 4.58
CA ASN A 315 -18.93 -18.31 5.25
C ASN A 315 -18.39 -18.27 6.68
N ILE A 316 -17.89 -17.10 7.09
CA ILE A 316 -17.58 -16.77 8.48
C ILE A 316 -18.52 -15.65 8.91
N ILE A 317 -19.26 -15.88 9.99
CA ILE A 317 -20.19 -14.92 10.59
C ILE A 317 -19.73 -14.64 12.01
N ALA A 318 -19.26 -13.43 12.27
CA ALA A 318 -18.77 -13.02 13.58
C ALA A 318 -19.58 -11.82 14.09
N GLU A 319 -20.21 -11.97 15.24
CA GLU A 319 -21.15 -10.96 15.74
C GLU A 319 -21.11 -10.76 17.26
N ASN A 320 -21.71 -9.66 17.71
CA ASN A 320 -22.04 -9.40 19.11
C ASN A 320 -20.79 -9.42 20.01
N LYS A 321 -19.81 -8.56 19.67
CA LYS A 321 -18.55 -8.34 20.41
C LYS A 321 -17.63 -9.57 20.56
N CYS A 322 -17.71 -10.52 19.63
CA CYS A 322 -16.69 -11.55 19.53
C CYS A 322 -15.34 -10.96 19.09
N VAL A 323 -14.25 -11.62 19.47
CA VAL A 323 -12.89 -11.22 19.08
C VAL A 323 -12.23 -12.40 18.38
N LEU A 324 -12.02 -12.28 17.09
CA LEU A 324 -11.37 -13.28 16.24
C LEU A 324 -9.91 -12.93 16.02
N GLN A 325 -9.07 -13.95 15.86
CA GLN A 325 -7.71 -13.78 15.36
C GLN A 325 -7.34 -14.88 14.37
N SER A 326 -6.71 -14.50 13.26
CA SER A 326 -6.07 -15.44 12.35
C SER A 326 -4.57 -15.20 12.32
N THR A 327 -3.80 -16.22 12.68
CA THR A 327 -2.34 -16.19 12.72
C THR A 327 -1.69 -17.06 11.64
N SER A 328 -2.50 -17.76 10.83
CA SER A 328 -2.05 -18.61 9.73
C SER A 328 -3.04 -18.49 8.57
N THR A 329 -3.08 -19.47 7.65
CA THR A 329 -3.94 -19.38 6.47
C THR A 329 -5.42 -19.40 6.83
N LEU A 330 -6.17 -18.40 6.36
CA LEU A 330 -7.62 -18.34 6.38
C LEU A 330 -8.15 -18.13 4.96
N THR A 331 -9.10 -18.96 4.54
CA THR A 331 -9.80 -18.79 3.26
C THR A 331 -11.29 -18.87 3.49
N ALA A 332 -12.03 -17.89 2.97
CA ALA A 332 -13.48 -17.90 3.03
C ALA A 332 -14.11 -17.33 1.76
N SER A 333 -15.28 -17.84 1.38
CA SER A 333 -16.09 -17.20 0.33
C SER A 333 -16.72 -15.91 0.85
N ALA A 334 -17.11 -15.85 2.13
CA ALA A 334 -17.48 -14.59 2.76
C ALA A 334 -16.99 -14.47 4.21
N LEU A 335 -16.63 -13.26 4.59
CA LEU A 335 -16.38 -12.85 5.98
C LEU A 335 -17.35 -11.73 6.35
N ASN A 336 -18.29 -12.01 7.23
CA ASN A 336 -19.31 -11.09 7.70
C ASN A 336 -19.06 -10.77 9.18
N LEU A 337 -18.65 -9.54 9.48
CA LEU A 337 -18.55 -9.06 10.86
C LEU A 337 -19.65 -8.04 11.15
N ASP A 338 -20.32 -8.22 12.28
CA ASP A 338 -21.42 -7.37 12.70
C ASP A 338 -21.42 -7.09 14.21
N ASN A 339 -22.22 -6.12 14.66
CA ASN A 339 -22.50 -5.85 16.07
C ASN A 339 -21.24 -5.80 16.94
N ASN A 340 -20.29 -4.94 16.55
CA ASN A 340 -19.01 -4.72 17.24
C ASN A 340 -18.09 -5.96 17.31
N GLY A 341 -18.23 -6.92 16.38
CA GLY A 341 -17.26 -8.00 16.21
C GLY A 341 -15.88 -7.44 15.81
N ILE A 342 -14.81 -8.01 16.35
CA ILE A 342 -13.43 -7.59 16.09
C ILE A 342 -12.68 -8.75 15.43
N PHE A 343 -11.89 -8.49 14.40
CA PHE A 343 -11.00 -9.47 13.80
C PHE A 343 -9.60 -8.92 13.58
N TYR A 344 -8.61 -9.64 14.11
CA TYR A 344 -7.19 -9.40 13.89
C TYR A 344 -6.66 -10.40 12.86
N SER A 345 -6.17 -9.91 11.74
CA SER A 345 -5.50 -10.74 10.74
C SER A 345 -4.00 -10.46 10.76
N SER A 346 -3.22 -11.48 11.12
CA SER A 346 -1.74 -11.44 11.09
C SER A 346 -1.13 -12.60 10.29
N GLY A 347 -1.96 -13.53 9.80
CA GLY A 347 -1.59 -14.58 8.86
C GLY A 347 -2.00 -14.24 7.42
N THR A 348 -1.91 -15.22 6.52
CA THR A 348 -2.37 -15.06 5.13
C THR A 348 -3.87 -15.29 5.03
N SER A 349 -4.64 -14.25 4.70
CA SER A 349 -6.08 -14.34 4.49
C SER A 349 -6.44 -14.13 3.02
N SER A 350 -7.28 -15.00 2.47
CA SER A 350 -7.90 -14.86 1.15
C SER A 350 -9.41 -14.97 1.29
N ILE A 351 -10.09 -13.84 1.20
CA ILE A 351 -11.54 -13.73 1.38
C ILE A 351 -12.14 -13.36 0.03
N ALA A 352 -13.23 -13.99 -0.42
CA ALA A 352 -13.89 -13.51 -1.63
C ALA A 352 -14.69 -12.23 -1.32
N ASP A 353 -15.69 -12.30 -0.44
CA ASP A 353 -16.49 -11.13 -0.06
C ASP A 353 -16.32 -10.74 1.41
N LEU A 354 -16.07 -9.47 1.67
CA LEU A 354 -15.95 -8.90 3.01
C LEU A 354 -17.12 -7.96 3.29
N ASN A 355 -17.81 -8.15 4.42
CA ASN A 355 -18.86 -7.26 4.91
C ASN A 355 -18.61 -6.84 6.35
N LEU A 356 -18.48 -5.53 6.60
CA LEU A 356 -18.36 -4.94 7.94
C LEU A 356 -19.58 -4.06 8.23
N SER A 357 -20.25 -4.26 9.36
CA SER A 357 -21.41 -3.47 9.78
C SER A 357 -21.51 -3.28 11.30
N ASN A 358 -22.32 -2.30 11.72
CA ASN A 358 -22.74 -2.06 13.11
C ASN A 358 -21.59 -2.10 14.14
N GLY A 359 -20.52 -1.35 13.88
CA GLY A 359 -19.38 -1.22 14.80
C GLY A 359 -18.30 -2.29 14.63
N ALA A 360 -18.46 -3.20 13.66
CA ALA A 360 -17.46 -4.23 13.36
C ALA A 360 -16.12 -3.63 12.95
N THR A 361 -15.02 -4.22 13.45
CA THR A 361 -13.66 -3.73 13.21
C THR A 361 -12.74 -4.84 12.73
N ILE A 362 -12.00 -4.60 11.65
CA ILE A 362 -10.86 -5.42 11.24
C ILE A 362 -9.56 -4.66 11.44
N TYR A 363 -8.53 -5.35 11.95
CA TYR A 363 -7.14 -4.92 11.90
C TYR A 363 -6.34 -5.88 11.02
N ILE A 364 -5.87 -5.40 9.88
CA ILE A 364 -4.93 -6.11 9.00
C ILE A 364 -3.52 -5.75 9.46
N GLY A 365 -2.82 -6.66 10.13
CA GLY A 365 -1.41 -6.52 10.52
C GLY A 365 -0.48 -7.21 9.53
N ALA A 366 0.77 -7.50 9.91
CA ALA A 366 1.89 -7.91 9.03
C ALA A 366 1.69 -9.11 8.04
N GLY A 367 0.54 -9.81 8.07
CA GLY A 367 0.20 -10.86 7.11
C GLY A 367 -0.48 -10.30 5.84
N GLN A 368 -0.46 -11.08 4.75
CA GLN A 368 -1.17 -10.70 3.52
C GLN A 368 -2.68 -10.84 3.69
N PHE A 369 -3.42 -9.80 3.31
CA PHE A 369 -4.89 -9.83 3.26
C PHE A 369 -5.39 -9.52 1.86
N ASN A 370 -5.97 -10.53 1.20
CA ASN A 370 -6.48 -10.43 -0.16
C ASN A 370 -8.00 -10.58 -0.17
N ILE A 371 -8.68 -9.66 -0.86
CA ILE A 371 -10.12 -9.72 -1.09
C ILE A 371 -10.36 -9.93 -2.59
N THR A 372 -10.73 -11.15 -2.99
CA THR A 372 -10.82 -11.51 -4.42
C THR A 372 -12.13 -11.07 -5.08
N GLY A 373 -13.15 -10.79 -4.28
CA GLY A 373 -14.45 -10.25 -4.67
C GLY A 373 -14.65 -8.81 -4.16
N ALA A 374 -15.74 -8.56 -3.43
CA ALA A 374 -16.10 -7.22 -2.99
C ALA A 374 -15.85 -6.99 -1.49
N ALA A 375 -15.38 -5.79 -1.13
CA ALA A 375 -15.35 -5.29 0.24
C ALA A 375 -16.43 -4.23 0.43
N SER A 376 -17.36 -4.47 1.36
CA SER A 376 -18.43 -3.54 1.76
C SER A 376 -18.21 -3.07 3.18
N ILE A 377 -17.82 -1.81 3.34
CA ILE A 377 -17.63 -1.16 4.64
C ILE A 377 -18.90 -0.35 4.93
N ASN A 378 -19.84 -0.96 5.66
CA ASN A 378 -21.15 -0.38 5.95
C ASN A 378 -21.11 0.58 7.14
N SER A 379 -22.27 1.14 7.50
CA SER A 379 -22.40 2.07 8.62
C SER A 379 -21.72 1.55 9.90
N SER A 380 -20.85 2.37 10.46
CA SER A 380 -20.02 2.10 11.64
C SER A 380 -19.04 0.92 11.50
N GLY A 381 -18.89 0.33 10.32
CA GLY A 381 -17.84 -0.65 10.04
C GLY A 381 -16.49 0.04 9.89
N VAL A 382 -15.43 -0.56 10.45
CA VAL A 382 -14.08 0.02 10.46
C VAL A 382 -13.06 -0.99 9.93
N LEU A 383 -12.29 -0.59 8.93
CA LEU A 383 -11.19 -1.37 8.37
C LEU A 383 -9.85 -0.65 8.62
N TYR A 384 -9.00 -1.21 9.47
CA TYR A 384 -7.62 -0.78 9.67
C TYR A 384 -6.67 -1.56 8.76
N VAL A 385 -5.97 -0.86 7.87
CA VAL A 385 -4.98 -1.41 6.94
C VAL A 385 -3.58 -1.01 7.41
N ASN A 386 -2.84 -1.94 8.00
CA ASN A 386 -1.51 -1.71 8.61
C ASN A 386 -0.39 -2.54 7.94
N SER A 387 -0.63 -3.14 6.76
CA SER A 387 0.36 -3.95 6.01
C SER A 387 0.08 -4.05 4.50
N GLY A 388 -0.70 -3.11 3.98
CA GLY A 388 -1.23 -3.13 2.61
C GLY A 388 -2.45 -4.04 2.40
N LEU A 389 -3.27 -3.71 1.39
CA LEU A 389 -4.49 -4.45 1.03
C LEU A 389 -4.62 -4.58 -0.49
N THR A 390 -4.87 -5.79 -0.97
CA THR A 390 -5.34 -6.02 -2.35
C THR A 390 -6.80 -6.41 -2.35
N VAL A 391 -7.62 -5.72 -3.12
CA VAL A 391 -9.06 -5.96 -3.25
C VAL A 391 -9.50 -5.87 -4.70
N ASN A 392 -10.50 -6.65 -5.11
CA ASN A 392 -11.05 -6.53 -6.46
C ASN A 392 -12.01 -5.34 -6.58
N ASN A 393 -13.03 -5.23 -5.72
CA ASN A 393 -13.87 -4.03 -5.65
C ASN A 393 -14.09 -3.59 -4.20
N MET A 394 -14.13 -2.29 -3.94
CA MET A 394 -14.40 -1.77 -2.59
C MET A 394 -15.46 -0.68 -2.63
N THR A 395 -16.43 -0.77 -1.72
CA THR A 395 -17.41 0.29 -1.46
C THR A 395 -17.40 0.68 0.01
N VAL A 396 -17.17 1.96 0.28
CA VAL A 396 -17.29 2.57 1.61
C VAL A 396 -18.63 3.30 1.66
N TYR A 397 -19.59 2.75 2.39
CA TYR A 397 -20.92 3.33 2.53
C TYR A 397 -20.95 4.44 3.58
N SER A 398 -22.07 5.16 3.67
CA SER A 398 -22.30 6.17 4.71
C SER A 398 -22.03 5.61 6.10
N GLY A 399 -21.15 6.27 6.86
CA GLY A 399 -20.74 5.85 8.21
C GLY A 399 -19.66 4.76 8.25
N GLY A 400 -19.26 4.20 7.11
CA GLY A 400 -18.12 3.29 7.02
C GLY A 400 -16.79 4.04 7.03
N LEU A 401 -15.77 3.43 7.65
CA LEU A 401 -14.44 4.01 7.85
C LEU A 401 -13.33 3.05 7.41
N VAL A 402 -12.37 3.56 6.64
CA VAL A 402 -11.09 2.91 6.36
C VAL A 402 -9.94 3.81 6.88
N SER A 403 -8.99 3.25 7.62
CA SER A 403 -7.87 3.97 8.26
C SER A 403 -6.63 3.07 8.43
N HIS A 404 -5.52 3.61 8.92
CA HIS A 404 -4.43 2.84 9.55
C HIS A 404 -4.30 3.22 11.04
N SER A 405 -3.46 2.50 11.76
CA SER A 405 -3.09 2.82 13.15
C SER A 405 -2.15 4.02 13.22
N ALA A 406 -2.09 4.72 14.36
CA ALA A 406 -1.20 5.87 14.52
C ALA A 406 0.27 5.51 14.26
N ALA A 407 1.00 6.42 13.62
CA ALA A 407 2.39 6.27 13.20
C ALA A 407 2.68 5.08 12.27
N ASP A 408 1.65 4.47 11.68
CA ASP A 408 1.80 3.36 10.74
C ASP A 408 2.06 3.86 9.31
N PRO A 409 3.20 3.52 8.68
CA PRO A 409 3.52 3.98 7.33
C PRO A 409 2.91 3.11 6.21
N GLU A 410 2.23 2.00 6.53
CA GLU A 410 1.83 0.95 5.59
C GLU A 410 0.32 0.96 5.23
N PHE A 411 -0.18 2.12 4.83
CA PHE A 411 -1.51 2.26 4.21
C PHE A 411 -1.42 2.35 2.69
N ASP A 412 -1.32 1.18 2.05
CA ASP A 412 -1.29 1.01 0.60
C ASP A 412 -2.46 0.11 0.18
N ILE A 413 -3.43 0.66 -0.58
CA ILE A 413 -4.59 -0.10 -1.07
C ILE A 413 -4.54 -0.20 -2.60
N THR A 414 -4.50 -1.44 -3.10
CA THR A 414 -4.62 -1.77 -4.52
C THR A 414 -6.01 -2.33 -4.80
N VAL A 415 -6.74 -1.65 -5.69
CA VAL A 415 -8.08 -2.00 -6.14
C VAL A 415 -8.04 -2.39 -7.62
N ASN A 416 -8.19 -3.67 -7.94
CA ASN A 416 -8.08 -4.18 -9.32
C ASN A 416 -9.29 -3.79 -10.20
N GLY A 417 -10.41 -3.41 -9.57
CA GLY A 417 -11.62 -2.92 -10.19
C GLY A 417 -11.96 -1.51 -9.72
N ASN A 418 -13.14 -1.32 -9.14
CA ASN A 418 -13.65 0.00 -8.76
C ASN A 418 -13.56 0.24 -7.24
N LEU A 419 -13.25 1.49 -6.88
CA LEU A 419 -13.34 2.01 -5.52
C LEU A 419 -14.44 3.09 -5.47
N THR A 420 -15.47 2.87 -4.67
CA THR A 420 -16.56 3.83 -4.45
C THR A 420 -16.61 4.27 -2.99
N ILE A 421 -16.50 5.57 -2.74
CA ILE A 421 -16.68 6.18 -1.43
C ILE A 421 -17.96 7.00 -1.51
N ASN A 422 -19.05 6.46 -0.96
CA ASN A 422 -20.35 7.12 -0.98
C ASN A 422 -20.36 8.35 -0.06
N SER A 423 -21.34 9.23 -0.26
CA SER A 423 -21.59 10.33 0.67
C SER A 423 -21.73 9.80 2.11
N GLY A 424 -20.99 10.43 3.04
CA GLY A 424 -20.88 9.99 4.44
C GLY A 424 -19.89 8.86 4.71
N GLY A 425 -19.36 8.19 3.67
CA GLY A 425 -18.28 7.21 3.78
C GLY A 425 -16.91 7.90 3.85
N GLN A 426 -15.95 7.28 4.55
CA GLN A 426 -14.66 7.89 4.82
C GLN A 426 -13.47 6.95 4.63
N ILE A 427 -12.45 7.44 3.92
CA ILE A 427 -11.06 7.06 4.15
C ILE A 427 -10.47 8.18 4.99
N ASN A 428 -10.15 7.93 6.26
CA ASN A 428 -9.79 9.01 7.19
C ASN A 428 -8.65 8.57 8.09
N VAL A 429 -7.51 9.23 7.89
CA VAL A 429 -6.26 9.02 8.62
C VAL A 429 -5.82 10.33 9.30
N ASN A 430 -6.77 11.18 9.70
CA ASN A 430 -6.46 12.41 10.42
C ASN A 430 -5.71 12.11 11.72
N GLY A 431 -4.61 12.82 11.97
CA GLY A 431 -3.80 12.66 13.18
C GLY A 431 -3.12 11.31 13.34
N MET A 432 -3.15 10.44 12.32
CA MET A 432 -2.54 9.10 12.35
C MET A 432 -1.06 9.10 11.93
N GLY A 433 -0.46 10.27 11.71
CA GLY A 433 0.96 10.45 11.41
C GLY A 433 1.84 10.38 12.65
N TYR A 434 2.97 11.09 12.61
CA TYR A 434 3.91 11.16 13.73
C TYR A 434 3.30 11.87 14.95
N HIS A 435 3.70 11.46 16.15
CA HIS A 435 3.16 12.00 17.39
C HIS A 435 3.63 13.45 17.61
N GLY A 436 2.76 14.27 18.22
CA GLY A 436 3.15 15.58 18.71
C GLY A 436 4.03 15.50 19.96
N GLY A 437 4.68 16.61 20.30
CA GLY A 437 5.52 16.71 21.49
C GLY A 437 4.76 16.40 22.78
N ASP A 438 5.41 15.67 23.69
CA ASP A 438 4.86 15.25 24.97
C ASP A 438 5.21 16.25 26.08
N GLY A 439 4.23 16.52 26.93
CA GLY A 439 4.35 17.41 28.10
C GLY A 439 5.26 16.86 29.20
N VAL A 440 5.41 15.54 29.32
CA VAL A 440 6.25 14.94 30.37
C VAL A 440 7.74 15.13 30.06
N THR A 441 8.13 14.97 28.79
CA THR A 441 9.52 15.09 28.35
C THR A 441 9.87 16.47 27.79
N TYR A 442 8.87 17.34 27.61
CA TYR A 442 9.02 18.64 26.98
C TYR A 442 9.70 18.53 25.60
N SER A 443 9.18 17.63 24.77
CA SER A 443 9.82 17.23 23.51
C SER A 443 9.32 18.00 22.29
N ASN A 444 10.18 18.04 21.26
CA ASN A 444 9.74 18.40 19.92
C ASN A 444 8.70 17.40 19.39
N GLY A 445 7.93 17.80 18.39
CA GLY A 445 7.12 16.87 17.61
C GLY A 445 8.00 15.87 16.86
N GLU A 446 7.46 14.67 16.62
CA GLU A 446 8.15 13.63 15.86
C GLU A 446 8.04 13.87 14.34
N GLY A 447 8.95 13.26 13.57
CA GLY A 447 9.01 13.36 12.11
C GLY A 447 10.10 14.32 11.60
N ALA A 448 10.44 14.21 10.30
CA ALA A 448 11.51 14.98 9.67
C ALA A 448 11.25 16.51 9.68
N GLY A 449 9.98 16.90 9.83
CA GLY A 449 9.54 18.28 10.02
C GLY A 449 8.88 18.47 11.38
N GLY A 450 9.35 17.82 12.44
CA GLY A 450 8.82 18.01 13.79
C GLY A 450 8.90 19.47 14.26
N GLY A 451 7.82 20.00 14.82
CA GLY A 451 7.82 21.33 15.41
C GLY A 451 8.64 21.39 16.71
N THR A 452 9.39 22.48 16.93
CA THR A 452 10.21 22.63 18.15
C THR A 452 9.35 22.89 19.38
N ALA A 453 9.71 22.28 20.52
CA ALA A 453 9.16 22.60 21.83
C ALA A 453 9.48 24.05 22.23
N GLY A 454 8.62 24.66 23.04
CA GLY A 454 8.85 26.01 23.52
C GLY A 454 7.83 26.47 24.54
N ILE A 455 7.92 27.75 24.92
CA ILE A 455 6.89 28.40 25.76
C ILE A 455 5.52 28.16 25.11
N ASP A 456 5.44 28.46 23.81
CA ASP A 456 4.42 27.95 22.92
C ASP A 456 5.10 26.99 21.92
N GLY A 457 4.47 25.85 21.65
CA GLY A 457 4.95 24.87 20.70
C GLY A 457 4.90 25.41 19.27
N ALA A 458 5.91 25.08 18.47
CA ALA A 458 5.93 25.41 17.04
C ALA A 458 5.22 24.32 16.23
N GLY A 459 4.71 24.67 15.05
CA GLY A 459 3.95 23.74 14.22
C GLY A 459 4.82 22.74 13.47
N GLY A 460 4.26 21.56 13.19
CA GLY A 460 4.89 20.56 12.33
C GLY A 460 4.91 21.00 10.86
N GLY A 461 5.95 20.61 10.12
CA GLY A 461 6.11 20.80 8.69
C GLY A 461 5.91 19.50 7.93
N TYR A 462 5.19 19.56 6.81
CA TYR A 462 5.10 18.54 5.76
C TYR A 462 4.33 19.20 4.63
N GLY A 463 4.75 19.09 3.36
CA GLY A 463 4.13 19.85 2.25
C GLY A 463 4.49 21.34 2.22
N GLY A 464 4.41 22.04 3.35
CA GLY A 464 4.93 23.38 3.61
C GLY A 464 5.70 23.44 4.93
N ASN A 465 6.23 24.62 5.29
CA ASN A 465 6.84 24.86 6.60
C ASN A 465 5.77 25.12 7.68
N GLY A 466 5.97 24.58 8.88
CA GLY A 466 5.12 24.84 10.04
C GLY A 466 5.33 26.25 10.58
N GLY A 467 4.30 26.80 11.21
CA GLY A 467 4.34 28.12 11.83
C GLY A 467 5.31 28.16 13.01
N THR A 468 6.02 29.27 13.16
CA THR A 468 7.01 29.46 14.23
C THR A 468 6.38 30.14 15.44
N SER A 469 6.93 29.87 16.62
CA SER A 469 6.53 30.53 17.86
C SER A 469 7.80 30.88 18.65
N SER A 470 7.89 30.45 19.92
CA SER A 470 9.14 30.50 20.68
C SER A 470 10.21 29.52 20.17
N GLY A 471 9.79 28.51 19.40
CA GLY A 471 10.66 27.58 18.69
C GLY A 471 10.49 27.70 17.16
N ALA A 472 11.44 27.11 16.42
CA ALA A 472 11.33 27.03 14.96
C ALA A 472 10.25 26.01 14.56
N GLY A 473 9.42 26.40 13.59
CA GLY A 473 8.47 25.51 12.95
C GLY A 473 9.19 24.45 12.12
N GLY A 474 8.53 23.31 11.96
CA GLY A 474 9.06 22.20 11.18
C GLY A 474 9.19 22.54 9.70
N LEU A 475 10.21 22.01 9.03
CA LEU A 475 10.43 22.27 7.62
C LEU A 475 9.67 21.28 6.73
N SER A 476 9.36 21.67 5.49
CA SER A 476 8.78 20.76 4.48
C SER A 476 9.76 19.66 4.04
N TYR A 477 9.25 18.48 3.67
CA TYR A 477 10.04 17.36 3.15
C TYR A 477 9.19 16.44 2.25
N GLY A 478 9.83 15.47 1.59
CA GLY A 478 9.18 14.47 0.74
C GLY A 478 8.80 14.94 -0.65
N SER A 479 8.35 14.01 -1.49
CA SER A 479 7.96 14.28 -2.88
C SER A 479 6.54 14.82 -2.99
N MET A 480 6.34 15.82 -3.85
CA MET A 480 5.00 16.27 -4.26
C MET A 480 4.38 15.44 -5.38
N MET A 481 5.19 14.70 -6.13
CA MET A 481 4.74 13.84 -7.23
C MET A 481 4.42 12.42 -6.76
N SER A 482 5.08 11.96 -5.70
CA SER A 482 4.85 10.65 -5.09
C SER A 482 4.85 10.78 -3.55
N PRO A 483 3.86 11.45 -2.95
CA PRO A 483 3.83 11.66 -1.51
C PRO A 483 3.63 10.34 -0.78
N SER A 484 4.61 9.97 0.05
CA SER A 484 4.68 8.66 0.71
C SER A 484 4.97 8.72 2.21
N TYR A 485 5.05 9.92 2.79
CA TYR A 485 5.43 10.11 4.19
C TYR A 485 4.25 10.51 5.06
N LEU A 486 4.30 10.12 6.33
CA LEU A 486 3.41 10.63 7.36
C LEU A 486 3.68 12.12 7.60
N GLY A 487 2.64 12.86 8.00
CA GLY A 487 2.77 14.21 8.53
C GLY A 487 3.52 14.22 9.87
N SER A 488 4.24 15.30 10.13
CA SER A 488 5.02 15.50 11.36
C SER A 488 4.17 16.08 12.49
N GLY A 489 4.54 15.77 13.73
CA GLY A 489 3.92 16.32 14.92
C GLY A 489 4.32 17.78 15.19
N GLY A 490 3.44 18.54 15.84
CA GLY A 490 3.76 19.85 16.42
C GLY A 490 4.55 19.73 17.73
N GLY A 491 5.29 20.78 18.08
CA GLY A 491 6.03 20.85 19.34
C GLY A 491 5.13 21.09 20.54
N VAL A 492 5.60 20.70 21.73
CA VAL A 492 4.88 20.92 22.99
C VAL A 492 5.08 22.35 23.51
N GLY A 493 4.02 22.92 24.10
CA GLY A 493 4.07 24.15 24.88
C GLY A 493 4.26 23.89 26.39
N ASN A 494 4.54 24.93 27.16
CA ASN A 494 4.62 24.81 28.62
C ASN A 494 3.32 24.29 29.27
N GLY A 495 3.44 23.71 30.46
CA GLY A 495 2.27 23.31 31.25
C GLY A 495 1.51 22.10 30.71
N LEU A 496 2.16 21.19 29.97
CA LEU A 496 1.55 20.02 29.31
C LEU A 496 0.65 20.38 28.10
N ALA A 497 0.92 21.48 27.42
CA ALA A 497 0.23 21.86 26.18
C ALA A 497 0.73 20.99 25.01
N LEU A 498 0.16 19.78 24.86
CA LEU A 498 0.59 18.75 23.90
C LEU A 498 0.58 19.26 22.45
N GLY A 499 1.60 18.89 21.69
CA GLY A 499 1.62 19.11 20.26
C GLY A 499 0.56 18.27 19.53
N GLY A 500 0.01 18.80 18.45
CA GLY A 500 -0.89 18.05 17.58
C GLY A 500 -0.14 16.97 16.79
N ALA A 501 -0.73 15.78 16.67
CA ALA A 501 -0.18 14.72 15.82
C ALA A 501 -0.33 15.05 14.32
N GLY A 502 0.62 14.61 13.51
CA GLY A 502 0.56 14.79 12.06
C GLY A 502 -0.51 13.94 11.38
N GLY A 503 -0.89 14.28 10.15
CA GLY A 503 -1.81 13.47 9.34
C GLY A 503 -1.18 12.16 8.86
N GLY A 504 -2.00 11.13 8.66
CA GLY A 504 -1.56 9.82 8.18
C GLY A 504 -1.20 9.80 6.68
N LYS A 505 -0.98 8.60 6.15
CA LYS A 505 -0.66 8.37 4.74
C LYS A 505 -1.81 7.63 4.07
N VAL A 506 -2.12 8.01 2.84
CA VAL A 506 -3.05 7.31 1.96
C VAL A 506 -2.37 7.07 0.63
N LYS A 507 -2.18 5.82 0.22
CA LYS A 507 -1.84 5.47 -1.16
C LYS A 507 -2.93 4.56 -1.75
N LEU A 508 -3.61 5.08 -2.77
CA LEU A 508 -4.67 4.37 -3.49
C LEU A 508 -4.24 4.12 -4.93
N THR A 509 -4.36 2.88 -5.33
CA THR A 509 -4.05 2.41 -6.67
C THR A 509 -5.28 1.71 -7.22
N VAL A 510 -6.01 2.33 -8.13
CA VAL A 510 -7.30 1.86 -8.64
C VAL A 510 -7.21 1.62 -10.15
N ASP A 511 -7.31 0.37 -10.58
CA ASP A 511 -7.20 0.04 -12.01
C ASP A 511 -8.46 0.42 -12.80
N GLY A 512 -9.62 0.53 -12.12
CA GLY A 512 -10.88 1.01 -12.69
C GLY A 512 -11.23 2.44 -12.29
N THR A 513 -12.47 2.65 -11.90
CA THR A 513 -12.99 3.96 -11.48
C THR A 513 -12.86 4.17 -9.97
N LEU A 514 -12.21 5.27 -9.58
CA LEU A 514 -12.35 5.85 -8.25
C LEU A 514 -13.49 6.87 -8.28
N THR A 515 -14.60 6.56 -7.59
CA THR A 515 -15.70 7.50 -7.34
C THR A 515 -15.66 7.97 -5.89
N ASN A 516 -15.32 9.24 -5.65
CA ASN A 516 -15.32 9.84 -4.31
C ASN A 516 -16.46 10.87 -4.16
N ASP A 517 -17.56 10.47 -3.55
CA ASP A 517 -18.65 11.36 -3.09
C ASP A 517 -18.65 11.57 -1.57
N GLY A 518 -17.78 10.86 -0.85
CA GLY A 518 -17.52 11.00 0.58
C GLY A 518 -16.28 11.84 0.87
N ALA A 519 -15.41 11.34 1.75
CA ALA A 519 -14.20 12.04 2.15
C ALA A 519 -12.95 11.14 2.18
N ILE A 520 -11.84 11.68 1.67
CA ILE A 520 -10.48 11.13 1.85
C ILE A 520 -9.68 12.17 2.65
N ASN A 521 -9.35 11.90 3.91
CA ASN A 521 -8.72 12.88 4.81
C ASN A 521 -7.43 12.37 5.42
N ALA A 522 -6.41 13.24 5.46
CA ALA A 522 -5.12 13.06 6.11
C ALA A 522 -4.69 14.37 6.80
N ASN A 523 -5.59 15.02 7.53
CA ASN A 523 -5.32 16.28 8.22
C ASN A 523 -4.46 16.05 9.48
N GLY A 524 -3.63 17.03 9.83
CA GLY A 524 -3.00 17.10 11.14
C GLY A 524 -3.99 17.49 12.24
N PHE A 525 -3.72 17.07 13.47
CA PHE A 525 -4.47 17.52 14.64
C PHE A 525 -3.96 18.87 15.14
N SER A 526 -4.87 19.65 15.73
CA SER A 526 -4.51 20.92 16.36
C SER A 526 -3.74 20.67 17.65
N GLY A 527 -2.90 21.62 18.04
CA GLY A 527 -2.24 21.59 19.35
C GLY A 527 -3.24 21.74 20.50
N TYR A 528 -2.89 21.20 21.66
CA TYR A 528 -3.70 21.29 22.87
C TYR A 528 -3.34 22.53 23.69
N HIS A 529 -4.34 23.13 24.33
CA HIS A 529 -4.19 24.31 25.18
C HIS A 529 -3.99 23.93 26.65
N SER A 530 -3.01 24.53 27.33
CA SER A 530 -2.88 24.42 28.79
C SER A 530 -2.44 25.74 29.43
N GLY A 531 -3.38 26.39 30.14
CA GLY A 531 -3.09 27.60 30.91
C GLY A 531 -2.91 28.85 30.03
N SER A 532 -1.68 29.35 29.92
CA SER A 532 -1.35 30.50 29.05
C SER A 532 -0.51 30.09 27.84
N ASN A 533 -0.35 28.79 27.63
CA ASN A 533 0.55 28.21 26.65
C ASN A 533 -0.17 27.20 25.76
N GLY A 534 0.28 27.12 24.52
CA GLY A 534 -0.32 26.28 23.48
C GLY A 534 0.67 25.32 22.86
N GLY A 535 0.22 24.11 22.56
CA GLY A 535 0.95 23.19 21.70
C GLY A 535 0.87 23.63 20.24
N GLY A 536 1.90 23.31 19.46
CA GLY A 536 1.90 23.54 18.02
C GLY A 536 0.98 22.54 17.29
N GLY A 537 0.40 22.95 16.17
CA GLY A 537 -0.40 22.07 15.31
C GLY A 537 0.47 21.05 14.55
N GLY A 538 -0.05 19.83 14.34
CA GLY A 538 0.58 18.83 13.49
C GLY A 538 0.37 19.13 12.01
N SER A 539 1.32 18.76 11.14
CA SER A 539 1.15 18.96 9.70
C SER A 539 0.14 17.98 9.09
N GLY A 540 -0.43 18.34 7.94
CA GLY A 540 -1.17 17.39 7.11
C GLY A 540 -0.28 16.23 6.66
N GLY A 541 -0.89 15.15 6.18
CA GLY A 541 -0.22 13.93 5.75
C GLY A 541 -0.13 13.78 4.23
N SER A 542 0.05 12.55 3.75
CA SER A 542 0.14 12.21 2.32
C SER A 542 -1.16 11.65 1.79
N ILE A 543 -1.59 12.11 0.61
CA ILE A 543 -2.61 11.42 -0.20
C ILE A 543 -2.06 11.25 -1.61
N TYR A 544 -1.82 10.01 -2.01
CA TYR A 544 -1.34 9.63 -3.34
C TYR A 544 -2.38 8.72 -4.00
N ILE A 545 -2.98 9.19 -5.08
CA ILE A 545 -4.03 8.49 -5.80
C ILE A 545 -3.59 8.27 -7.24
N ILE A 546 -3.73 7.03 -7.72
CA ILE A 546 -3.60 6.64 -9.12
C ILE A 546 -4.88 5.91 -9.49
N ALA A 547 -5.62 6.40 -10.47
CA ALA A 547 -6.86 5.80 -10.94
C ALA A 547 -6.91 5.75 -12.47
N ASP A 548 -7.65 4.84 -13.10
CA ASP A 548 -7.96 5.00 -14.54
C ASP A 548 -8.97 6.15 -14.73
N GLN A 549 -10.14 6.04 -14.08
CA GLN A 549 -11.15 7.09 -14.06
C GLN A 549 -11.26 7.72 -12.67
N PHE A 550 -11.26 9.05 -12.60
CA PHE A 550 -11.43 9.79 -11.34
C PHE A 550 -12.72 10.62 -11.36
N ALA A 551 -13.72 10.22 -10.56
CA ALA A 551 -15.07 10.76 -10.55
C ALA A 551 -15.57 11.09 -9.13
N GLY A 552 -16.70 11.80 -9.05
CA GLY A 552 -17.39 12.13 -7.80
C GLY A 552 -17.34 13.62 -7.42
N SER A 553 -17.91 13.94 -6.28
CA SER A 553 -18.15 15.31 -5.80
C SER A 553 -17.69 15.57 -4.36
N GLY A 554 -17.02 14.58 -3.74
CA GLY A 554 -16.60 14.59 -2.35
C GLY A 554 -15.43 15.54 -2.04
N VAL A 555 -14.77 15.28 -0.91
CA VAL A 555 -13.62 16.08 -0.47
C VAL A 555 -12.36 15.23 -0.32
N ILE A 556 -11.22 15.82 -0.62
CA ILE A 556 -9.89 15.24 -0.36
C ILE A 556 -9.07 16.29 0.40
N ASN A 557 -8.66 15.99 1.63
CA ASN A 557 -8.01 16.97 2.50
C ASN A 557 -6.72 16.43 3.12
N ALA A 558 -5.67 17.23 3.09
CA ALA A 558 -4.45 17.02 3.88
C ALA A 558 -4.06 18.36 4.51
N ASN A 559 -4.93 18.91 5.34
CA ASN A 559 -4.74 20.23 5.96
C ASN A 559 -3.87 20.11 7.22
N GLY A 560 -3.15 21.18 7.56
CA GLY A 560 -2.45 21.31 8.83
C GLY A 560 -3.42 21.56 9.99
N GLY A 561 -3.06 21.11 11.18
CA GLY A 561 -3.76 21.42 12.41
C GLY A 561 -3.42 22.82 12.90
N ASN A 562 -4.35 23.49 13.60
CA ASN A 562 -4.09 24.82 14.14
C ASN A 562 -3.13 24.75 15.34
N GLY A 563 -2.31 25.79 15.51
CA GLY A 563 -1.75 26.12 16.81
C GLY A 563 -2.88 26.62 17.71
N ASP A 564 -2.70 26.52 19.03
CA ASP A 564 -3.72 27.02 19.94
C ASP A 564 -4.02 28.51 19.71
N THR A 565 -5.31 28.85 19.62
CA THR A 565 -5.80 30.21 19.33
C THR A 565 -5.68 31.18 20.52
N GLY A 566 -5.45 30.66 21.73
CA GLY A 566 -5.25 31.45 22.94
C GLY A 566 -3.80 31.89 23.19
N SER A 567 -2.84 31.38 22.42
CA SER A 567 -1.42 31.68 22.55
C SER A 567 -0.77 31.96 21.18
N SER A 568 0.55 32.21 21.15
CA SER A 568 1.29 32.42 19.89
C SER A 568 1.82 31.11 19.29
N ALA A 569 1.16 29.98 19.57
CA ALA A 569 1.57 28.66 19.10
C ALA A 569 1.49 28.53 17.59
N GLY A 570 2.45 27.80 17.02
CA GLY A 570 2.60 27.64 15.57
C GLY A 570 1.57 26.69 14.97
N GLY A 571 0.92 27.10 13.88
CA GLY A 571 0.09 26.22 13.06
C GLY A 571 0.90 25.13 12.35
N GLY A 572 0.31 23.96 12.15
CA GLY A 572 0.90 22.92 11.31
C GLY A 572 0.78 23.26 9.83
N ALA A 573 1.77 22.87 9.03
CA ALA A 573 1.71 23.04 7.58
C ALA A 573 0.65 22.14 6.92
N GLY A 574 0.14 22.54 5.76
CA GLY A 574 -0.69 21.65 4.93
C GLY A 574 0.16 20.55 4.29
N GLY A 575 -0.35 19.33 4.20
CA GLY A 575 0.32 18.14 3.67
C GLY A 575 0.42 18.06 2.14
N ARG A 576 0.62 16.85 1.60
CA ARG A 576 0.84 16.64 0.15
C ARG A 576 -0.25 15.79 -0.46
N ILE A 577 -0.85 16.27 -1.55
CA ILE A 577 -1.83 15.51 -2.34
C ILE A 577 -1.33 15.38 -3.78
N ALA A 578 -1.27 14.16 -4.30
CA ALA A 578 -1.02 13.88 -5.71
C ALA A 578 -2.11 12.95 -6.26
N VAL A 579 -2.73 13.32 -7.37
CA VAL A 579 -3.79 12.54 -8.04
C VAL A 579 -3.46 12.39 -9.52
N PHE A 580 -3.31 11.16 -9.99
CA PHE A 580 -3.08 10.81 -11.39
C PHE A 580 -4.24 10.00 -11.93
N TYR A 581 -4.72 10.38 -13.11
CA TYR A 581 -5.82 9.73 -13.80
C TYR A 581 -5.72 9.87 -15.31
N ASN A 582 -6.44 9.02 -16.05
CA ASN A 582 -6.50 9.06 -17.50
C ASN A 582 -7.59 10.00 -17.94
N ASN A 583 -8.73 9.92 -17.24
CA ASN A 583 -9.87 10.78 -17.47
C ASN A 583 -10.52 11.13 -16.13
N SER A 584 -11.06 12.35 -16.03
CA SER A 584 -11.70 12.82 -14.81
C SER A 584 -12.99 13.56 -15.08
N THR A 585 -14.00 13.22 -14.28
CA THR A 585 -15.27 13.95 -14.11
C THR A 585 -15.42 14.45 -12.67
N TYR A 586 -14.35 14.40 -11.88
CA TYR A 586 -14.37 14.81 -10.49
C TYR A 586 -14.65 16.32 -10.38
N SER A 587 -15.64 16.66 -9.56
CA SER A 587 -16.12 18.03 -9.33
C SER A 587 -16.00 18.47 -7.87
N GLY A 588 -15.45 17.60 -7.03
CA GLY A 588 -15.25 17.85 -5.60
C GLY A 588 -14.08 18.79 -5.28
N SER A 589 -13.80 18.97 -3.99
CA SER A 589 -12.69 19.82 -3.52
C SER A 589 -11.45 19.00 -3.13
N ILE A 590 -10.28 19.61 -3.30
CA ILE A 590 -8.99 19.03 -2.93
C ILE A 590 -8.15 20.11 -2.25
N ASN A 591 -7.90 19.96 -0.95
CA ASN A 591 -7.36 21.00 -0.07
C ASN A 591 -6.10 20.55 0.69
N THR A 592 -5.15 21.46 0.79
CA THR A 592 -3.89 21.32 1.55
C THR A 592 -3.62 22.58 2.37
N THR A 593 -4.62 23.12 3.06
CA THR A 593 -4.49 24.40 3.78
C THR A 593 -3.57 24.27 4.98
N ALA A 594 -2.87 25.35 5.33
CA ALA A 594 -2.14 25.43 6.58
C ALA A 594 -3.11 25.56 7.78
N GLY A 595 -2.65 25.16 8.95
CA GLY A 595 -3.29 25.52 10.21
C GLY A 595 -2.94 26.95 10.61
N THR A 596 -3.82 27.59 11.38
CA THR A 596 -3.62 28.96 11.87
C THR A 596 -2.68 29.00 13.07
N GLY A 597 -1.91 30.08 13.24
CA GLY A 597 -1.07 30.33 14.42
C GLY A 597 0.41 30.49 14.10
N GLY A 598 1.14 31.20 14.96
CA GLY A 598 2.56 31.50 14.83
C GLY A 598 2.88 32.82 14.12
N ASN A 599 4.14 33.25 14.21
CA ASN A 599 4.68 34.39 13.46
C ASN A 599 6.18 34.17 13.16
N PRO A 600 6.56 33.86 11.90
CA PRO A 600 5.71 33.61 10.72
C PRO A 600 4.68 32.47 10.88
N GLU A 601 3.56 32.63 10.16
CA GLU A 601 2.49 31.64 10.06
C GLU A 601 2.91 30.39 9.27
N ALA A 602 2.15 29.31 9.42
CA ALA A 602 2.36 28.07 8.70
C ALA A 602 2.03 28.20 7.20
N GLU A 603 2.75 27.44 6.39
CA GLU A 603 2.56 27.41 4.94
C GLU A 603 1.59 26.30 4.53
N ALA A 604 0.82 26.56 3.47
CA ALA A 604 -0.04 25.54 2.88
C ALA A 604 0.81 24.50 2.14
N GLY A 605 0.23 23.32 1.98
CA GLY A 605 0.86 22.17 1.35
C GLY A 605 0.78 22.14 -0.16
N THR A 606 1.37 21.11 -0.76
CA THR A 606 1.42 20.94 -2.21
C THR A 606 0.28 20.06 -2.73
N LYS A 607 -0.35 20.51 -3.81
CA LYS A 607 -1.36 19.74 -4.56
C LYS A 607 -0.92 19.56 -6.02
N MET A 608 -0.76 18.30 -6.44
CA MET A 608 -0.50 17.90 -7.83
C MET A 608 -1.71 17.16 -8.39
N VAL A 609 -2.51 17.88 -9.17
CA VAL A 609 -3.65 17.32 -9.92
C VAL A 609 -3.48 17.81 -11.35
N PRO A 610 -2.76 17.06 -12.20
CA PRO A 610 -2.48 17.51 -13.55
C PRO A 610 -3.78 17.81 -14.31
N THR A 611 -4.01 19.09 -14.61
CA THR A 611 -5.09 19.46 -15.51
C THR A 611 -4.62 19.14 -16.92
N VAL A 612 -5.34 18.31 -17.66
CA VAL A 612 -4.95 17.93 -19.02
C VAL A 612 -5.35 19.06 -19.96
N SER A 613 -4.49 20.07 -20.11
CA SER A 613 -4.65 21.18 -21.05
C SER A 613 -3.39 21.33 -21.90
N ALA A 614 -3.51 21.84 -23.12
CA ALA A 614 -2.36 22.01 -24.02
C ALA A 614 -1.26 22.92 -23.45
N ASP A 615 -1.62 23.83 -22.55
CA ASP A 615 -0.72 24.78 -21.89
C ASP A 615 -0.15 24.27 -20.56
N SER A 616 -0.59 23.09 -20.09
CA SER A 616 -0.15 22.54 -18.82
C SER A 616 1.34 22.17 -18.88
N PRO A 617 2.14 22.50 -17.86
CA PRO A 617 3.57 22.28 -17.90
C PRO A 617 4.00 20.80 -17.75
N SER A 618 3.03 19.89 -17.63
CA SER A 618 3.22 18.46 -17.48
C SER A 618 2.47 17.69 -18.57
N GLY A 619 3.08 16.65 -19.12
CA GLY A 619 2.45 15.67 -20.01
C GLY A 619 2.28 14.33 -19.28
N ILE A 620 1.12 13.70 -19.37
CA ILE A 620 0.82 12.42 -18.69
C ILE A 620 0.51 11.35 -19.71
N SER A 621 1.00 10.13 -19.46
CA SER A 621 0.59 8.92 -20.17
C SER A 621 0.38 7.79 -19.18
N ASN A 622 -0.71 7.04 -19.34
CA ASN A 622 -0.80 5.66 -18.88
C ASN A 622 -0.45 4.74 -20.06
N SER A 623 0.78 4.27 -20.06
CA SER A 623 1.34 3.49 -21.14
C SER A 623 1.09 2.00 -20.93
N ALA A 624 0.66 1.32 -21.98
CA ALA A 624 0.57 -0.13 -21.99
C ALA A 624 1.99 -0.72 -22.01
N VAL A 625 2.25 -1.69 -21.13
CA VAL A 625 3.55 -2.37 -21.02
C VAL A 625 3.55 -3.60 -21.94
N GLY A 626 4.42 -3.61 -22.94
CA GLY A 626 4.42 -4.60 -24.02
C GLY A 626 5.44 -5.72 -23.88
N HIS A 627 6.62 -5.44 -23.30
CA HIS A 627 7.67 -6.42 -23.07
C HIS A 627 8.23 -6.28 -21.66
N VAL A 628 8.59 -7.41 -21.06
CA VAL A 628 9.12 -7.52 -19.70
C VAL A 628 10.19 -8.58 -19.69
N SER A 629 11.38 -8.24 -19.21
CA SER A 629 12.46 -9.18 -18.94
C SER A 629 12.96 -8.98 -17.52
N THR A 630 13.10 -10.07 -16.77
CA THR A 630 13.54 -10.05 -15.37
C THR A 630 14.68 -11.02 -15.15
N SER A 631 15.66 -10.63 -14.36
CA SER A 631 16.68 -11.53 -13.83
C SER A 631 17.08 -11.13 -12.42
N GLN A 632 17.52 -12.12 -11.63
CA GLN A 632 18.19 -11.87 -10.37
C GLN A 632 19.70 -11.93 -10.61
N LEU A 633 20.41 -10.97 -10.04
CA LEU A 633 21.86 -10.87 -10.08
C LEU A 633 22.40 -10.94 -8.65
N THR A 634 23.67 -11.29 -8.53
CA THR A 634 24.38 -11.26 -7.26
C THR A 634 25.70 -10.56 -7.49
N GLU A 635 25.90 -9.41 -6.85
CA GLU A 635 27.03 -8.53 -7.11
C GLU A 635 27.62 -8.00 -5.81
N THR A 636 28.86 -7.51 -5.86
CA THR A 636 29.43 -6.69 -4.80
C THR A 636 29.06 -5.23 -5.05
N ILE A 637 28.49 -4.56 -4.04
CA ILE A 637 28.23 -3.10 -4.09
C ILE A 637 29.17 -2.35 -3.13
N LEU A 638 29.50 -1.12 -3.50
CA LEU A 638 30.30 -0.19 -2.72
C LEU A 638 29.44 1.02 -2.34
N VAL A 639 29.55 1.43 -1.08
CA VAL A 639 28.82 2.57 -0.53
C VAL A 639 29.82 3.60 -0.04
N LYS A 640 29.67 4.84 -0.51
CA LYS A 640 30.39 6.02 0.00
C LYS A 640 29.40 7.08 0.42
N THR A 641 29.54 7.54 1.65
CA THR A 641 28.78 8.68 2.15
C THR A 641 29.63 9.93 2.04
N ALA A 642 29.07 11.02 1.54
CA ALA A 642 29.78 12.29 1.40
C ALA A 642 28.97 13.48 1.94
N LYS A 643 29.68 14.54 2.30
CA LYS A 643 29.11 15.83 2.73
C LYS A 643 29.94 16.99 2.22
N GLY A 644 29.36 18.17 2.09
CA GLY A 644 30.11 19.34 1.64
C GLY A 644 29.26 20.58 1.43
N SER A 645 29.93 21.71 1.27
CA SER A 645 29.32 23.01 0.96
C SER A 645 29.67 23.41 -0.46
N LEU A 646 28.67 23.88 -1.19
CA LEU A 646 28.73 24.22 -2.61
C LEU A 646 28.38 25.70 -2.77
N THR A 647 29.08 26.37 -3.67
CA THR A 647 28.72 27.72 -4.12
C THR A 647 27.68 27.62 -5.22
N ALA A 648 26.58 28.34 -5.07
CA ALA A 648 25.49 28.42 -6.04
C ALA A 648 25.54 29.76 -6.78
N SER A 649 25.49 29.70 -8.10
CA SER A 649 25.52 30.88 -9.00
C SER A 649 24.62 30.66 -10.20
N GLY A 650 23.97 31.72 -10.72
CA GLY A 650 23.05 31.62 -11.86
C GLY A 650 21.82 32.48 -11.64
N THR A 651 20.63 31.90 -11.85
CA THR A 651 19.34 32.59 -11.60
C THR A 651 19.19 33.04 -10.15
N LEU A 652 19.74 32.28 -9.20
CA LEU A 652 19.86 32.64 -7.79
C LEU A 652 21.34 32.56 -7.38
N SER A 653 21.70 33.19 -6.26
CA SER A 653 23.05 33.13 -5.71
C SER A 653 23.06 32.72 -4.24
N GLY A 654 24.08 32.00 -3.80
CA GLY A 654 24.20 31.62 -2.39
C GLY A 654 25.00 30.36 -2.14
N SER A 655 24.62 29.60 -1.11
CA SER A 655 25.31 28.38 -0.70
C SER A 655 24.36 27.21 -0.49
N ILE A 656 24.73 26.05 -1.02
CA ILE A 656 24.04 24.78 -0.78
C ILE A 656 24.94 23.88 0.07
N ASN A 657 24.41 23.36 1.16
CA ASN A 657 25.03 22.36 2.01
C ASN A 657 24.42 20.99 1.73
N ILE A 658 25.26 20.05 1.28
CA ILE A 658 24.93 18.62 1.25
C ILE A 658 25.27 18.06 2.62
N SER A 659 24.22 17.78 3.40
CA SER A 659 24.35 17.21 4.74
C SER A 659 24.90 15.79 4.68
N THR A 660 24.36 14.99 3.77
CA THR A 660 24.76 13.61 3.51
C THR A 660 24.26 13.22 2.12
N ILE A 661 25.13 12.65 1.29
CA ILE A 661 24.79 11.96 0.05
C ILE A 661 25.42 10.57 0.07
N ALA A 662 24.60 9.54 0.00
CA ALA A 662 25.05 8.17 -0.20
C ALA A 662 25.19 7.92 -1.70
N ILE A 663 26.37 7.49 -2.13
CA ILE A 663 26.68 7.06 -3.49
C ILE A 663 26.93 5.56 -3.44
N VAL A 664 26.07 4.80 -4.09
CA VAL A 664 26.10 3.33 -4.13
C VAL A 664 26.46 2.90 -5.55
N THR A 665 27.52 2.14 -5.72
CA THR A 665 27.98 1.66 -7.04
C THR A 665 28.21 0.16 -7.05
N ILE A 666 27.83 -0.50 -8.13
CA ILE A 666 28.08 -1.91 -8.38
C ILE A 666 29.55 -2.09 -8.80
N ASN A 667 30.25 -3.01 -8.14
CA ASN A 667 31.69 -3.25 -8.34
C ASN A 667 31.99 -4.45 -9.25
N THR A 668 31.03 -5.35 -9.42
CA THR A 668 31.18 -6.59 -10.20
C THR A 668 30.09 -6.74 -11.28
N GLY A 669 30.30 -7.70 -12.19
CA GLY A 669 29.29 -8.08 -13.17
C GLY A 669 28.99 -7.06 -14.27
N GLY A 670 27.86 -7.26 -14.95
CA GLY A 670 27.50 -6.51 -16.17
C GLY A 670 27.13 -5.04 -15.93
N TYR A 671 26.80 -4.69 -14.69
CA TYR A 671 26.46 -3.32 -14.28
C TYR A 671 27.56 -2.65 -13.48
N LYS A 672 28.78 -3.21 -13.48
CA LYS A 672 29.95 -2.57 -12.87
C LYS A 672 30.05 -1.09 -13.26
N ASP A 673 30.46 -0.28 -12.29
CA ASP A 673 30.66 1.16 -12.38
C ASP A 673 29.36 1.98 -12.49
N LYS A 674 28.19 1.35 -12.34
CA LYS A 674 26.87 2.00 -12.28
C LYS A 674 26.23 1.81 -10.92
N GLY A 675 25.29 2.66 -10.58
CA GLY A 675 24.50 2.55 -9.37
C GLY A 675 23.63 3.79 -9.18
N PHE A 676 23.37 4.16 -7.94
CA PHE A 676 22.48 5.27 -7.60
C PHE A 676 23.07 6.15 -6.51
N TYR A 677 22.46 7.31 -6.33
CA TYR A 677 22.73 8.18 -5.20
C TYR A 677 21.42 8.70 -4.60
N LYS A 678 21.43 8.95 -3.30
CA LYS A 678 20.37 9.67 -2.59
C LYS A 678 20.94 10.51 -1.45
N GLY A 679 20.35 11.68 -1.20
CA GLY A 679 20.84 12.57 -0.16
C GLY A 679 19.95 13.78 0.10
N ALA A 680 20.24 14.49 1.18
CA ALA A 680 19.52 15.68 1.61
C ALA A 680 20.39 16.93 1.47
N TRP A 681 19.79 18.02 0.99
CA TRP A 681 20.44 19.32 0.88
C TRP A 681 19.66 20.40 1.62
N SER A 682 20.37 21.40 2.13
CA SER A 682 19.80 22.65 2.65
C SER A 682 20.63 23.80 2.13
N GLY A 683 20.08 24.99 2.01
CA GLY A 683 20.87 26.12 1.54
C GLY A 683 20.13 27.44 1.64
N THR A 684 20.91 28.51 1.57
CA THR A 684 20.40 29.87 1.54
C THR A 684 20.66 30.43 0.15
N LEU A 685 19.60 30.74 -0.58
CA LEU A 685 19.64 31.31 -1.93
C LEU A 685 18.96 32.68 -1.88
N ASP A 686 19.70 33.73 -2.23
CA ASP A 686 19.28 35.14 -2.16
C ASP A 686 18.63 35.52 -0.81
N GLY A 687 19.12 34.94 0.29
CA GLY A 687 18.65 35.18 1.66
C GLY A 687 17.47 34.33 2.13
N VAL A 688 16.93 33.44 1.30
CA VAL A 688 15.83 32.53 1.65
C VAL A 688 16.37 31.11 1.87
N ASN A 689 15.90 30.45 2.94
CA ASN A 689 16.32 29.09 3.27
C ASN A 689 15.45 28.05 2.56
N TYR A 690 16.11 27.12 1.89
CA TYR A 690 15.50 25.99 1.21
C TYR A 690 16.12 24.69 1.69
N GLN A 691 15.35 23.62 1.61
CA GLN A 691 15.85 22.27 1.74
C GLN A 691 15.10 21.33 0.81
N GLY A 692 15.72 20.20 0.51
CA GLY A 692 15.14 19.19 -0.34
C GLY A 692 15.96 17.92 -0.33
N GLN A 693 15.53 17.00 -1.18
CA GLN A 693 16.19 15.73 -1.40
C GLN A 693 16.71 15.68 -2.84
N ILE A 694 17.78 14.91 -3.04
CA ILE A 694 18.36 14.61 -4.34
C ILE A 694 18.43 13.10 -4.52
N TYR A 695 18.04 12.63 -5.70
CA TYR A 695 18.03 11.21 -6.05
C TYR A 695 18.47 11.05 -7.49
N GLY A 696 19.23 9.99 -7.80
CA GLY A 696 19.51 9.70 -9.20
C GLY A 696 20.43 8.53 -9.44
N MET A 697 20.86 8.42 -10.68
CA MET A 697 21.83 7.43 -11.14
C MET A 697 23.25 7.97 -10.97
N ALA A 698 24.14 7.13 -10.46
CA ALA A 698 25.57 7.36 -10.44
C ALA A 698 26.24 6.43 -11.47
N TYR A 699 27.14 6.95 -12.31
CA TYR A 699 27.96 6.09 -13.16
C TYR A 699 29.34 6.67 -13.45
N LEU A 700 30.35 5.83 -13.35
CA LEU A 700 31.74 6.20 -13.63
C LEU A 700 32.03 6.02 -15.14
N ASN A 701 32.38 7.12 -15.79
CA ASN A 701 33.00 7.09 -17.12
C ASN A 701 34.52 7.06 -16.94
N THR A 702 35.12 5.89 -17.18
CA THR A 702 36.55 5.65 -16.98
C THR A 702 37.44 6.35 -18.02
N THR A 703 36.92 6.56 -19.23
CA THR A 703 37.63 7.28 -20.30
C THR A 703 37.73 8.77 -19.98
N GLU A 704 36.64 9.37 -19.51
CA GLU A 704 36.62 10.78 -19.14
C GLU A 704 37.14 11.04 -17.73
N ARG A 705 37.30 9.99 -16.92
CA ARG A 705 37.63 10.07 -15.49
C ARG A 705 36.64 10.98 -14.75
N LYS A 706 35.35 10.69 -14.91
CA LYS A 706 34.24 11.42 -14.26
C LYS A 706 33.23 10.47 -13.68
N LEU A 707 32.83 10.70 -12.44
CA LEU A 707 31.68 10.05 -11.84
C LEU A 707 30.45 10.94 -12.04
N TYR A 708 29.59 10.57 -12.99
CA TYR A 708 28.37 11.31 -13.29
C TYR A 708 27.30 11.04 -12.23
N LEU A 709 26.60 12.10 -11.85
CA LEU A 709 25.44 12.10 -10.96
C LEU A 709 24.29 12.76 -11.73
N LYS A 710 23.37 11.94 -12.25
CA LYS A 710 22.22 12.40 -13.07
C LYS A 710 20.92 12.03 -12.35
N GLY A 711 20.04 13.00 -12.11
CA GLY A 711 18.85 12.73 -11.32
C GLY A 711 17.94 13.94 -11.11
N VAL A 712 17.20 13.92 -10.01
CA VAL A 712 16.19 14.93 -9.68
C VAL A 712 16.39 15.51 -8.29
N MET A 713 15.85 16.70 -8.10
CA MET A 713 15.63 17.34 -6.81
C MET A 713 14.14 17.33 -6.49
N GLU A 714 13.79 17.06 -5.24
CA GLU A 714 12.41 17.10 -4.75
C GLU A 714 12.29 17.96 -3.48
N GLY A 715 11.21 18.75 -3.40
CA GLY A 715 10.92 19.64 -2.27
C GLY A 715 10.12 20.87 -2.72
N VAL A 716 10.29 21.98 -2.01
CA VAL A 716 9.80 23.31 -2.46
C VAL A 716 10.50 23.76 -3.74
N VAL A 717 11.76 23.32 -3.91
CA VAL A 717 12.52 23.43 -5.14
C VAL A 717 12.62 22.04 -5.75
N ASP A 718 11.98 21.84 -6.91
CA ASP A 718 12.03 20.58 -7.66
C ASP A 718 12.64 20.81 -9.05
N GLY A 719 13.29 19.78 -9.60
CA GLY A 719 14.00 19.93 -10.86
C GLY A 719 15.00 18.85 -11.21
N SER A 720 15.79 19.09 -12.24
CA SER A 720 16.85 18.20 -12.69
C SER A 720 18.17 18.50 -12.00
N PHE A 721 18.86 17.45 -11.55
CA PHE A 721 20.24 17.47 -11.10
C PHE A 721 21.13 16.85 -12.19
N ASP A 722 21.93 17.68 -12.86
CA ASP A 722 22.92 17.22 -13.83
C ASP A 722 24.33 17.58 -13.34
N GLY A 723 25.07 16.61 -12.79
CA GLY A 723 26.41 16.86 -12.29
C GLY A 723 27.41 15.76 -12.57
N CYS A 724 28.67 16.07 -12.30
CA CYS A 724 29.74 15.10 -12.20
C CYS A 724 30.70 15.45 -11.05
N LEU A 725 31.29 14.41 -10.49
CA LEU A 725 32.41 14.50 -9.57
C LEU A 725 33.71 14.30 -10.35
N LEU A 726 34.61 15.25 -10.15
CA LEU A 726 35.95 15.34 -10.72
C LEU A 726 36.98 14.97 -9.66
N GLU A 727 38.18 14.62 -10.09
CA GLU A 727 39.30 14.38 -9.19
C GLU A 727 39.91 15.72 -8.72
N SER A 728 39.99 15.96 -7.41
CA SER A 728 40.75 17.09 -6.85
C SER A 728 42.23 17.02 -7.20
N LEU A 729 42.75 15.79 -7.34
CA LEU A 729 44.12 15.49 -7.76
C LEU A 729 44.06 14.56 -8.97
N ALA A 730 44.63 15.01 -10.10
CA ALA A 730 44.65 14.24 -11.34
C ALA A 730 45.23 12.83 -11.12
N ASN A 731 44.52 11.80 -11.59
CA ASN A 731 44.90 10.39 -11.49
C ASN A 731 44.77 9.75 -10.09
N SER A 732 44.09 10.40 -9.13
CA SER A 732 43.90 9.87 -7.77
C SER A 732 42.84 8.77 -7.65
N ASN A 733 41.97 8.64 -8.65
CA ASN A 733 40.70 7.90 -8.63
C ASN A 733 39.77 8.30 -7.48
N THR A 734 39.95 9.51 -6.92
CA THR A 734 39.12 10.07 -5.86
C THR A 734 38.29 11.21 -6.42
N TYR A 735 37.02 10.93 -6.71
CA TYR A 735 36.09 11.88 -7.34
C TYR A 735 35.39 12.73 -6.27
N ASP A 736 35.95 13.85 -5.87
CA ASP A 736 35.54 14.64 -4.70
C ASP A 736 35.19 16.10 -5.03
N THR A 737 35.35 16.54 -6.28
CA THR A 737 35.03 17.91 -6.69
C THR A 737 33.75 17.92 -7.52
N LEU A 738 32.66 18.44 -6.97
CA LEU A 738 31.36 18.48 -7.63
C LEU A 738 31.25 19.70 -8.54
N ALA A 739 30.85 19.46 -9.78
CA ALA A 739 30.33 20.46 -10.70
C ALA A 739 28.95 20.01 -11.18
N ALA A 740 27.92 20.80 -10.93
CA ALA A 740 26.55 20.46 -11.32
C ALA A 740 25.77 21.66 -11.86
N THR A 741 24.80 21.37 -12.72
CA THR A 741 23.77 22.30 -13.19
C THR A 741 22.42 21.80 -12.69
N TRP A 742 21.72 22.68 -11.99
CA TRP A 742 20.37 22.48 -11.52
C TRP A 742 19.45 23.28 -12.43
N SER A 743 18.51 22.62 -13.09
CA SER A 743 17.35 23.31 -13.68
C SER A 743 16.18 23.04 -12.76
N PHE A 744 15.51 24.07 -12.28
CA PHE A 744 14.54 23.92 -11.19
C PHE A 744 13.35 24.85 -11.36
N ARG A 745 12.30 24.52 -10.62
CA ARG A 745 11.16 25.40 -10.36
C ARG A 745 11.08 25.65 -8.86
N VAL A 746 10.61 26.83 -8.49
CA VAL A 746 10.20 27.12 -7.11
C VAL A 746 8.69 27.08 -7.07
N ASN A 747 8.15 26.17 -6.26
CA ASN A 747 6.73 26.00 -6.12
C ASN A 747 6.25 26.78 -4.90
N THR A 748 5.60 27.92 -5.13
CA THR A 748 4.89 28.66 -4.08
C THR A 748 3.39 28.37 -4.12
N THR A 749 2.71 28.73 -3.04
CA THR A 749 1.33 28.39 -2.71
C THR A 749 0.34 28.79 -3.82
N GLY A 750 -0.47 27.84 -4.30
CA GLY A 750 -1.58 28.11 -5.24
C GLY A 750 -1.58 27.35 -6.58
N GLY A 751 -0.59 26.49 -6.85
CA GLY A 751 -0.62 25.59 -8.01
C GLY A 751 -0.11 26.17 -9.34
N GLY A 752 0.49 27.36 -9.32
CA GLY A 752 1.30 27.87 -10.43
C GLY A 752 2.76 28.01 -9.99
N SER A 753 3.70 27.35 -10.66
CA SER A 753 5.13 27.60 -10.45
C SER A 753 5.42 29.05 -10.87
N ILE A 754 5.92 29.90 -9.96
CA ILE A 754 6.10 31.34 -10.22
C ILE A 754 7.53 31.69 -10.67
N SER A 755 8.46 30.71 -10.69
CA SER A 755 9.80 30.91 -11.26
C SER A 755 10.48 29.59 -11.62
N SER A 756 11.06 29.50 -12.82
CA SER A 756 12.06 28.49 -13.16
C SER A 756 13.44 29.14 -13.31
N GLY A 757 14.50 28.37 -13.11
CA GLY A 757 15.85 28.90 -13.22
C GLY A 757 16.89 27.83 -13.43
N ARG A 758 18.13 28.29 -13.63
CA ARG A 758 19.32 27.46 -13.68
C ARG A 758 20.34 27.91 -12.64
N LEU A 759 20.87 26.95 -11.89
CA LEU A 759 21.88 27.13 -10.88
C LEU A 759 23.09 26.28 -11.21
N ARG A 760 24.27 26.89 -11.27
CA ARG A 760 25.55 26.20 -11.31
C ARG A 760 26.06 26.03 -9.89
N LEU A 761 26.33 24.79 -9.52
CA LEU A 761 26.94 24.42 -8.25
C LEU A 761 28.38 23.98 -8.44
N VAL A 762 29.27 24.51 -7.62
CA VAL A 762 30.68 24.10 -7.57
C VAL A 762 31.15 24.01 -6.12
N GLY A 763 31.84 22.92 -5.77
CA GLY A 763 32.47 22.76 -4.46
C GLY A 763 33.08 21.38 -4.27
N SER A 764 33.66 21.14 -3.10
CA SER A 764 34.29 19.86 -2.77
C SER A 764 33.43 19.07 -1.77
N LEU A 765 33.40 17.76 -1.94
CA LEU A 765 32.79 16.80 -1.02
C LEU A 765 33.87 16.06 -0.24
N THR A 766 33.58 15.80 1.03
CA THR A 766 34.42 14.94 1.88
C THR A 766 33.70 13.63 2.10
N TYR A 767 34.42 12.52 1.89
CA TYR A 767 33.90 11.16 2.05
C TYR A 767 34.15 10.60 3.45
N ASP A 768 33.20 9.83 3.94
CA ASP A 768 33.44 8.86 5.01
C ASP A 768 34.16 7.61 4.44
N SER A 769 34.47 6.65 5.32
CA SER A 769 35.07 5.38 4.88
C SER A 769 34.15 4.62 3.92
N GLN A 770 34.71 4.10 2.82
CA GLN A 770 33.97 3.24 1.90
C GLN A 770 33.60 1.93 2.58
N GLN A 771 32.33 1.53 2.43
CA GLN A 771 31.84 0.23 2.88
C GLN A 771 31.58 -0.69 1.68
N GLU A 772 31.87 -1.97 1.83
CA GLU A 772 31.64 -3.01 0.82
C GLU A 772 30.57 -4.00 1.31
N TYR A 773 29.64 -4.36 0.42
CA TYR A 773 28.63 -5.38 0.64
C TYR A 773 28.76 -6.44 -0.45
N ALA A 774 29.46 -7.53 -0.14
CA ALA A 774 29.65 -8.65 -1.06
C ALA A 774 28.39 -9.52 -1.15
N ASN A 775 28.19 -10.16 -2.31
CA ASN A 775 27.06 -11.07 -2.58
C ASN A 775 25.68 -10.45 -2.39
N THR A 776 25.53 -9.15 -2.67
CA THR A 776 24.25 -8.45 -2.57
C THR A 776 23.33 -8.90 -3.71
N GLY A 777 22.11 -9.32 -3.37
CA GLY A 777 21.07 -9.65 -4.36
C GLY A 777 20.55 -8.40 -5.05
N LEU A 778 20.51 -8.40 -6.39
CA LEU A 778 19.93 -7.32 -7.19
C LEU A 778 18.83 -7.89 -8.10
N ASN A 779 17.75 -7.14 -8.29
CA ASN A 779 16.78 -7.41 -9.33
C ASN A 779 17.05 -6.52 -10.54
N PHE A 780 17.08 -7.13 -11.71
CA PHE A 780 17.05 -6.46 -13.00
C PHE A 780 15.65 -6.62 -13.61
N LEU A 781 15.07 -5.50 -14.02
CA LEU A 781 13.78 -5.44 -14.71
C LEU A 781 13.89 -4.50 -15.91
N GLN A 782 13.78 -5.05 -17.11
CA GLN A 782 13.64 -4.27 -18.34
C GLN A 782 12.20 -4.32 -18.86
N THR A 783 11.62 -3.16 -19.12
CA THR A 783 10.25 -3.05 -19.64
C THR A 783 10.17 -2.14 -20.85
N SER A 784 9.31 -2.46 -21.82
CA SER A 784 8.90 -1.51 -22.85
C SER A 784 7.46 -1.07 -22.60
N ALA A 785 7.20 0.21 -22.78
CA ALA A 785 5.86 0.73 -22.69
C ALA A 785 5.57 1.70 -23.83
N GLN A 786 4.31 1.80 -24.23
CA GLN A 786 3.85 2.72 -25.26
C GLN A 786 2.56 3.39 -24.83
N GLY A 787 2.44 4.68 -25.12
CA GLY A 787 1.27 5.45 -24.74
C GLY A 787 1.22 6.78 -25.48
N THR A 788 0.29 7.63 -25.06
CA THR A 788 0.11 8.97 -25.62
C THR A 788 0.19 9.96 -24.48
N LEU A 789 1.11 10.93 -24.59
CA LEU A 789 1.15 12.04 -23.66
C LEU A 789 0.06 13.05 -24.01
N ALA A 790 -0.64 13.53 -22.99
CA ALA A 790 -1.54 14.66 -23.07
C ALA A 790 -1.06 15.77 -22.12
N GLY A 791 -1.00 17.02 -22.60
CA GLY A 791 -0.50 18.18 -21.84
C GLY A 791 0.62 18.94 -22.56
N GLY A 792 1.54 19.56 -21.81
CA GLY A 792 2.61 20.41 -22.37
C GLY A 792 3.61 19.66 -23.24
N TYR A 793 3.74 18.35 -23.03
CA TYR A 793 4.26 17.43 -24.04
C TYR A 793 3.09 16.61 -24.54
N THR A 794 2.79 16.68 -25.84
CA THR A 794 1.69 15.95 -26.47
C THR A 794 2.20 15.01 -27.54
N GLY A 795 1.62 13.82 -27.65
CA GLY A 795 1.87 12.87 -28.74
C GLY A 795 2.36 11.51 -28.26
N ASN A 796 2.56 10.61 -29.23
CA ASN A 796 2.93 9.23 -28.95
C ASN A 796 4.32 9.15 -28.31
N ILE A 797 4.41 8.40 -27.22
CA ILE A 797 5.66 8.07 -26.55
C ILE A 797 5.86 6.55 -26.52
N LYS A 798 7.07 6.12 -26.83
CA LYS A 798 7.54 4.75 -26.61
C LYS A 798 8.73 4.80 -25.68
N THR A 799 8.79 3.89 -24.71
CA THR A 799 9.84 3.86 -23.71
C THR A 799 10.43 2.47 -23.59
N ILE A 800 11.71 2.39 -23.25
CA ILE A 800 12.37 1.21 -22.72
C ILE A 800 13.02 1.62 -21.39
N LEU A 801 12.61 0.98 -20.31
CA LEU A 801 13.14 1.20 -18.97
C LEU A 801 14.00 0.02 -18.58
N THR A 802 15.18 0.30 -18.05
CA THR A 802 16.04 -0.66 -17.37
C THR A 802 16.14 -0.25 -15.92
N ASN A 803 15.52 -1.01 -15.03
CA ASN A 803 15.60 -0.84 -13.58
C ASN A 803 16.55 -1.88 -13.00
N VAL A 804 17.47 -1.43 -12.15
CA VAL A 804 18.32 -2.30 -11.34
C VAL A 804 18.27 -1.80 -9.90
N TYR A 805 17.78 -2.63 -8.99
CA TYR A 805 17.59 -2.28 -7.59
C TYR A 805 18.01 -3.43 -6.66
N ILE A 806 18.38 -3.07 -5.44
CA ILE A 806 18.78 -4.03 -4.42
C ILE A 806 17.55 -4.81 -3.96
N ASN A 807 17.71 -6.13 -3.85
CA ASN A 807 16.69 -7.05 -3.36
C ASN A 807 17.33 -7.97 -2.32
N ASP A 808 17.64 -7.37 -1.17
CA ASP A 808 18.32 -8.00 -0.04
C ASP A 808 17.82 -7.33 1.24
N THR A 809 16.86 -7.98 1.91
CA THR A 809 16.22 -7.48 3.15
C THR A 809 17.20 -7.21 4.31
N GLY A 810 18.44 -7.71 4.25
CA GLY A 810 19.48 -7.41 5.24
C GLY A 810 20.28 -6.13 4.93
N ASN A 811 20.10 -5.56 3.74
CA ASN A 811 20.81 -4.37 3.29
C ASN A 811 19.99 -3.11 3.57
N ILE A 812 20.62 -2.06 4.11
CA ILE A 812 19.96 -0.78 4.43
C ILE A 812 19.46 -0.02 3.19
N TYR A 813 19.89 -0.45 2.01
CA TYR A 813 19.46 0.07 0.71
C TYR A 813 18.55 -0.91 -0.04
N ASP A 814 17.95 -1.90 0.65
CA ASP A 814 16.94 -2.76 0.02
C ASP A 814 15.89 -1.90 -0.68
N LYS A 815 15.50 -2.34 -1.90
CA LYS A 815 14.56 -1.66 -2.81
C LYS A 815 15.05 -0.38 -3.50
N ASP A 816 16.18 0.18 -3.11
CA ASP A 816 16.77 1.31 -3.82
C ASP A 816 17.52 0.85 -5.08
N GLY A 817 17.48 1.68 -6.12
CA GLY A 817 18.14 1.39 -7.38
C GLY A 817 18.26 2.57 -8.32
N PHE A 818 18.66 2.27 -9.55
CA PHE A 818 18.67 3.23 -10.63
C PHE A 818 17.79 2.78 -11.79
N THR A 819 17.34 3.77 -12.56
CA THR A 819 16.59 3.59 -13.80
C THR A 819 17.31 4.28 -14.94
N ILE A 820 17.40 3.58 -16.08
CA ILE A 820 17.74 4.16 -17.37
C ILE A 820 16.48 4.10 -18.24
N LEU A 821 16.09 5.23 -18.80
CA LEU A 821 15.00 5.35 -19.75
C LEU A 821 15.59 5.70 -21.11
N SER A 822 15.27 4.92 -22.15
CA SER A 822 15.32 5.42 -23.53
C SER A 822 13.89 5.64 -24.01
N TYR A 823 13.66 6.71 -24.75
CA TYR A 823 12.34 7.03 -25.23
C TYR A 823 12.35 7.56 -26.67
N GLN A 824 11.24 7.35 -27.37
CA GLN A 824 10.92 7.98 -28.64
C GLN A 824 9.65 8.78 -28.48
N TRP A 825 9.70 10.07 -28.82
CA TRP A 825 8.56 10.98 -28.76
C TRP A 825 8.54 11.84 -30.03
N GLY A 826 7.41 11.84 -30.74
CA GLY A 826 7.26 12.63 -31.98
C GLY A 826 8.27 12.29 -33.09
N GLY A 827 8.84 11.07 -33.08
CA GLY A 827 9.87 10.63 -34.04
C GLY A 827 11.31 10.96 -33.62
N LEU A 828 11.51 11.64 -32.50
CA LEU A 828 12.81 11.97 -31.93
C LEU A 828 13.16 11.00 -30.80
N SER A 829 14.44 10.70 -30.63
CA SER A 829 14.95 9.82 -29.58
C SER A 829 15.59 10.62 -28.45
N GLY A 830 15.36 10.19 -27.21
CA GLY A 830 15.97 10.78 -26.04
C GLY A 830 16.28 9.76 -24.95
N MET A 831 16.99 10.25 -23.93
CA MET A 831 17.42 9.46 -22.77
C MET A 831 16.96 10.09 -21.47
N GLY A 832 16.79 9.26 -20.45
CA GLY A 832 16.57 9.68 -19.09
C GLY A 832 17.31 8.79 -18.10
N TRP A 833 17.66 9.37 -16.96
CA TRP A 833 18.40 8.69 -15.90
C TRP A 833 17.82 9.10 -14.56
N GLY A 834 17.77 8.16 -13.62
CA GLY A 834 17.38 8.52 -12.27
C GLY A 834 17.26 7.33 -11.34
N PHE A 835 16.34 7.46 -10.40
CA PHE A 835 16.22 6.61 -9.23
C PHE A 835 15.03 5.66 -9.38
N ALA A 836 15.26 4.40 -9.00
CA ALA A 836 14.23 3.38 -8.87
C ALA A 836 13.96 3.15 -7.38
N ASP A 837 12.70 3.27 -6.97
CA ASP A 837 12.24 2.97 -5.62
C ASP A 837 11.21 1.84 -5.70
N ALA A 838 11.65 0.61 -5.41
CA ALA A 838 10.83 -0.59 -5.58
C ALA A 838 9.87 -0.77 -4.39
N ILE A 839 8.56 -0.63 -4.65
CA ILE A 839 7.53 -0.92 -3.64
C ILE A 839 7.41 -2.43 -3.44
N SER A 840 7.53 -3.19 -4.53
CA SER A 840 7.49 -4.64 -4.54
C SER A 840 8.36 -5.21 -5.67
N ALA A 841 8.33 -6.52 -5.88
CA ALA A 841 8.98 -7.12 -7.05
C ALA A 841 8.34 -6.68 -8.38
N GLU A 842 7.10 -6.17 -8.34
CA GLU A 842 6.28 -5.87 -9.52
C GLU A 842 5.89 -4.40 -9.63
N GLU A 843 6.18 -3.57 -8.63
CA GLU A 843 5.84 -2.15 -8.62
C GLU A 843 7.07 -1.27 -8.29
N ILE A 844 7.36 -0.32 -9.17
CA ILE A 844 8.52 0.57 -9.05
C ILE A 844 8.09 2.02 -9.27
N THR A 845 8.42 2.89 -8.32
CA THR A 845 8.33 4.34 -8.49
C THR A 845 9.55 4.83 -9.26
N LEU A 846 9.30 5.64 -10.29
CA LEU A 846 10.31 6.19 -11.19
C LEU A 846 10.50 7.67 -10.88
N LYS A 847 11.76 8.10 -10.78
CA LYS A 847 12.13 9.52 -10.65
C LYS A 847 13.32 9.80 -11.56
N LEU A 848 13.09 10.53 -12.65
CA LEU A 848 14.02 10.63 -13.78
C LEU A 848 14.30 12.08 -14.15
N MET A 849 15.54 12.36 -14.54
CA MET A 849 15.87 13.47 -15.40
C MET A 849 15.70 13.04 -16.85
N LEU A 850 15.14 13.90 -17.71
CA LEU A 850 15.08 13.69 -19.15
C LEU A 850 15.99 14.68 -19.87
N ASP A 851 16.71 14.17 -20.86
CA ASP A 851 17.50 14.96 -21.81
C ASP A 851 16.67 15.31 -23.07
N ASN A 852 17.31 15.90 -24.07
CA ASN A 852 16.76 16.14 -25.41
C ASN A 852 16.00 14.89 -25.91
N PRO A 853 14.77 15.00 -26.49
CA PRO A 853 14.02 16.21 -26.84
C PRO A 853 13.06 16.79 -25.79
N MET A 854 12.84 16.13 -24.65
CA MET A 854 11.82 16.51 -23.66
C MET A 854 12.36 17.26 -22.43
N PHE A 855 13.66 17.58 -22.35
CA PHE A 855 14.31 18.39 -21.30
C PHE A 855 13.47 18.70 -20.06
N GLY A 856 13.66 17.93 -18.99
CA GLY A 856 12.85 18.09 -17.79
C GLY A 856 13.05 17.01 -16.75
N THR A 857 12.04 16.81 -15.92
CA THR A 857 11.94 15.64 -15.05
C THR A 857 10.80 14.74 -15.50
N ALA A 858 10.89 13.47 -15.18
CA ALA A 858 9.77 12.56 -15.25
C ALA A 858 9.60 11.79 -13.94
N SER A 859 8.34 11.54 -13.59
CA SER A 859 7.98 10.69 -12.45
C SER A 859 6.92 9.70 -12.88
N GLY A 860 6.85 8.55 -12.21
CA GLY A 860 5.90 7.53 -12.61
C GLY A 860 5.80 6.35 -11.68
N LEU A 861 4.81 5.51 -11.95
CA LEU A 861 4.66 4.20 -11.33
C LEU A 861 4.62 3.16 -12.44
N LEU A 862 5.61 2.28 -12.47
CA LEU A 862 5.60 1.08 -13.29
C LEU A 862 4.94 -0.04 -12.47
N LYS A 863 3.84 -0.58 -12.97
CA LYS A 863 3.24 -1.82 -12.48
C LYS A 863 3.44 -2.92 -13.51
N ASN A 864 3.98 -4.03 -13.04
CA ASN A 864 4.25 -5.23 -13.81
C ASN A 864 3.53 -6.46 -13.21
N SER A 865 2.45 -6.22 -12.45
CA SER A 865 1.61 -7.26 -11.88
C SER A 865 0.60 -7.79 -12.91
N THR A 866 -0.52 -8.35 -12.45
CA THR A 866 -1.58 -8.91 -13.33
C THR A 866 -2.08 -7.87 -14.35
N THR A 867 -2.19 -6.60 -13.93
CA THR A 867 -2.55 -5.45 -14.77
C THR A 867 -1.30 -4.60 -15.04
N LYS A 868 -0.64 -4.87 -16.17
CA LYS A 868 0.58 -4.15 -16.52
C LYS A 868 0.26 -2.74 -17.04
N SER A 869 0.80 -1.74 -16.36
CA SER A 869 0.62 -0.34 -16.71
C SER A 869 1.85 0.46 -16.30
N MET A 870 2.09 1.56 -17.00
CA MET A 870 3.08 2.52 -16.57
C MET A 870 2.49 3.92 -16.63
N TRP A 871 2.28 4.48 -15.44
CA TRP A 871 1.98 5.89 -15.30
C TRP A 871 3.27 6.68 -15.42
N PHE A 872 3.27 7.69 -16.29
CA PHE A 872 4.44 8.49 -16.59
C PHE A 872 4.04 9.94 -16.77
N VAL A 873 4.64 10.81 -15.97
CA VAL A 873 4.40 12.26 -15.99
C VAL A 873 5.71 12.96 -16.26
N VAL A 874 5.78 13.70 -17.36
CA VAL A 874 6.92 14.53 -17.72
C VAL A 874 6.62 15.98 -17.39
N THR A 875 7.52 16.63 -16.69
CA THR A 875 7.42 18.02 -16.28
C THR A 875 8.53 18.83 -16.95
N LYS A 876 8.15 19.89 -17.67
CA LYS A 876 9.08 20.86 -18.28
C LYS A 876 9.98 21.52 -17.21
N LEU A 877 11.07 22.19 -17.53
CA LEU A 877 11.78 23.01 -16.52
C LEU A 877 12.11 24.43 -16.99
N ASP A 878 11.61 24.79 -18.16
CA ASP A 878 11.90 26.01 -18.93
C ASP A 878 10.67 26.92 -19.09
N ILE A 879 9.68 26.82 -18.18
CA ILE A 879 8.46 27.64 -18.28
C ILE A 879 8.83 29.14 -18.20
N GLY A 880 8.62 29.86 -19.30
CA GLY A 880 8.84 31.30 -19.39
C GLY A 880 10.10 31.70 -20.17
N GLU A 881 10.96 30.75 -20.54
CA GLU A 881 12.06 30.99 -21.50
C GLU A 881 11.55 30.86 -22.94
N SER A 882 12.02 31.72 -23.84
CA SER A 882 11.62 31.64 -25.25
C SER A 882 12.22 30.39 -25.91
N PRO A 883 11.45 29.61 -26.70
CA PRO A 883 11.95 28.44 -27.41
C PRO A 883 13.21 28.80 -28.22
N GLN A 884 14.25 27.96 -28.18
CA GLN A 884 15.52 28.20 -28.89
C GLN A 884 15.72 27.19 -30.04
N PRO A 885 16.35 27.58 -31.16
CA PRO A 885 16.81 26.64 -32.18
C PRO A 885 18.05 25.86 -31.70
N ASP A 886 18.19 24.62 -32.16
CA ASP A 886 19.36 23.77 -31.90
C ASP A 886 19.75 23.10 -33.22
N ILE A 887 20.78 23.64 -33.89
CA ILE A 887 21.13 23.26 -35.25
C ILE A 887 22.36 22.37 -35.27
N GLU A 888 22.18 21.18 -35.84
CA GLU A 888 23.22 20.20 -36.09
C GLU A 888 23.34 19.95 -37.60
N VAL A 889 24.57 19.79 -38.08
CA VAL A 889 24.85 19.54 -39.50
C VAL A 889 25.74 18.32 -39.64
N GLU A 890 25.39 17.43 -40.57
CA GLU A 890 26.10 16.17 -40.79
C GLU A 890 26.37 15.97 -42.28
N LEU A 891 27.61 15.56 -42.62
CA LEU A 891 28.07 15.39 -43.99
C LEU A 891 28.27 13.91 -44.33
N PHE A 892 27.64 13.45 -45.41
CA PHE A 892 27.76 12.09 -45.94
C PHE A 892 28.32 12.11 -47.35
N GLY A 893 29.37 11.36 -47.62
CA GLY A 893 29.94 11.25 -48.96
C GLY A 893 30.91 10.08 -49.11
N PRO A 894 31.39 9.81 -50.33
CA PRO A 894 32.34 8.74 -50.57
C PRO A 894 33.73 9.09 -50.02
N GLY A 895 34.37 8.15 -49.33
CA GLY A 895 35.72 8.34 -48.76
C GLY A 895 36.87 8.26 -49.79
N ALA A 896 36.61 7.74 -51.00
CA ALA A 896 37.55 7.71 -52.13
C ALA A 896 36.79 7.64 -53.47
N ALA A 897 37.41 8.10 -54.56
CA ALA A 897 36.88 7.95 -55.91
C ALA A 897 38.00 7.84 -56.97
N SER A 898 37.67 7.32 -58.15
CA SER A 898 38.61 7.28 -59.28
C SER A 898 38.61 8.61 -60.06
N PRO A 899 39.73 9.00 -60.70
CA PRO A 899 39.78 10.16 -61.59
C PRO A 899 38.67 10.11 -62.66
N GLY A 900 38.00 11.24 -62.90
CA GLY A 900 36.88 11.35 -63.83
C GLY A 900 35.51 10.90 -63.29
N GLN A 901 35.46 10.27 -62.10
CA GLN A 901 34.21 9.84 -61.46
C GLN A 901 33.42 11.03 -60.88
N THR A 902 32.10 10.96 -60.93
CA THR A 902 31.21 11.91 -60.25
C THR A 902 30.88 11.41 -58.85
N VAL A 903 31.08 12.26 -57.83
CA VAL A 903 30.79 12.02 -56.43
C VAL A 903 29.66 12.93 -55.94
N THR A 904 28.87 12.46 -54.98
CA THR A 904 27.79 13.23 -54.36
C THR A 904 28.01 13.29 -52.86
N TYR A 905 27.99 14.49 -52.30
CA TYR A 905 27.97 14.75 -50.86
C TYR A 905 26.56 15.16 -50.45
N THR A 906 25.97 14.43 -49.50
CA THR A 906 24.66 14.72 -48.89
C THR A 906 24.90 15.39 -47.54
N ILE A 907 24.21 16.48 -47.27
CA ILE A 907 24.24 17.18 -45.98
C ILE A 907 22.86 17.05 -45.34
N GLU A 908 22.82 16.63 -44.08
CA GLU A 908 21.61 16.71 -43.27
C GLU A 908 21.74 17.88 -42.29
N VAL A 909 20.83 18.84 -42.40
CA VAL A 909 20.68 19.96 -41.47
C VAL A 909 19.50 19.65 -40.57
N LYS A 910 19.75 19.41 -39.29
CA LYS A 910 18.75 19.05 -38.28
C LYS A 910 18.53 20.24 -37.36
N ASN A 911 17.28 20.65 -37.16
CA ASN A 911 16.92 21.57 -36.08
C ASN A 911 16.20 20.78 -34.99
N ASN A 912 16.95 20.43 -33.94
CA ASN A 912 16.44 19.71 -32.77
C ASN A 912 15.77 20.66 -31.76
N GLY A 913 15.83 21.97 -31.98
CA GLY A 913 15.29 23.00 -31.09
C GLY A 913 13.77 23.16 -31.20
N LEU A 914 13.20 23.87 -30.22
CA LEU A 914 11.76 24.18 -30.16
C LEU A 914 11.41 25.51 -30.85
N ALA A 915 12.41 26.27 -31.31
CA ALA A 915 12.22 27.39 -32.24
C ALA A 915 12.87 27.12 -33.60
N ALA A 916 12.36 27.81 -34.62
CA ALA A 916 12.97 27.82 -35.93
C ALA A 916 14.30 28.59 -35.90
N ALA A 917 15.31 28.10 -36.61
CA ALA A 917 16.49 28.90 -36.90
C ALA A 917 16.23 29.74 -38.14
N THR A 918 16.61 31.01 -38.09
CA THR A 918 16.52 31.91 -39.23
C THR A 918 17.92 32.26 -39.73
N ASN A 919 18.00 32.57 -41.01
CA ASN A 919 19.18 33.16 -41.66
C ASN A 919 20.50 32.39 -41.44
N LYS A 920 20.47 31.07 -41.66
CA LYS A 920 21.66 30.21 -41.57
C LYS A 920 22.23 29.91 -42.96
N SER A 921 23.55 29.89 -43.05
CA SER A 921 24.30 29.50 -44.24
C SER A 921 25.01 28.16 -44.01
N ILE A 922 24.84 27.24 -44.95
CA ILE A 922 25.58 25.97 -45.01
C ILE A 922 26.62 26.09 -46.11
N VAL A 923 27.91 25.90 -45.80
CA VAL A 923 29.00 26.01 -46.76
C VAL A 923 29.74 24.69 -46.86
N LEU A 924 29.71 24.08 -48.05
CA LEU A 924 30.41 22.85 -48.37
C LEU A 924 31.67 23.16 -49.17
N PHE A 925 32.81 22.74 -48.62
CA PHE A 925 34.09 22.64 -49.31
C PHE A 925 34.27 21.18 -49.76
N PRO A 926 34.14 20.88 -51.06
CA PRO A 926 34.35 19.54 -51.58
C PRO A 926 35.84 19.20 -51.60
N PRO A 927 36.21 17.96 -51.93
CA PRO A 927 37.60 17.54 -52.01
C PRO A 927 38.41 18.34 -53.03
N VAL A 928 39.71 18.49 -52.75
CA VAL A 928 40.66 19.18 -53.63
C VAL A 928 40.67 18.57 -55.04
N LYS A 929 40.90 19.42 -56.06
CA LYS A 929 41.01 19.01 -57.47
C LYS A 929 39.74 18.32 -58.02
N CYS A 930 38.57 18.94 -57.83
CA CYS A 930 37.31 18.54 -58.44
C CYS A 930 36.65 19.70 -59.21
N THR A 931 35.71 19.37 -60.10
CA THR A 931 34.85 20.36 -60.78
C THR A 931 33.41 20.24 -60.31
N TYR A 932 32.75 21.38 -60.12
CA TYR A 932 31.34 21.43 -59.77
C TYR A 932 30.47 20.87 -60.90
N ILE A 933 29.46 20.07 -60.55
CA ILE A 933 28.45 19.55 -61.49
C ILE A 933 27.07 20.13 -61.19
N ALA A 934 26.58 19.96 -59.96
CA ALA A 934 25.25 20.42 -59.56
C ALA A 934 25.09 20.42 -58.04
N ALA A 935 24.18 21.23 -57.52
CA ALA A 935 23.76 21.21 -56.13
C ALA A 935 22.23 21.32 -56.02
N SER A 936 21.65 20.74 -54.97
CA SER A 936 20.20 20.76 -54.73
C SER A 936 19.73 22.10 -54.18
N GLY A 937 18.52 22.54 -54.54
CA GLY A 937 17.94 23.77 -54.00
C GLY A 937 18.64 25.04 -54.48
N GLU A 938 18.17 26.19 -54.02
CA GLU A 938 18.81 27.48 -54.30
C GLU A 938 20.15 27.59 -53.57
N HIS A 939 21.23 27.85 -54.31
CA HIS A 939 22.59 27.87 -53.80
C HIS A 939 23.45 28.84 -54.61
N LYS A 940 24.60 29.19 -54.02
CA LYS A 940 25.68 29.92 -54.68
C LYS A 940 26.88 29.01 -54.83
N LYS A 941 27.59 29.16 -55.95
CA LYS A 941 28.85 28.48 -56.23
C LYS A 941 29.95 29.54 -56.28
N TYR A 942 31.06 29.26 -55.62
CA TYR A 942 32.28 30.05 -55.66
C TYR A 942 33.40 29.16 -56.22
N ASP A 943 34.37 29.76 -56.88
CA ASP A 943 35.59 29.08 -57.34
C ASP A 943 36.76 29.74 -56.62
N LEU A 944 37.35 29.02 -55.68
CA LEU A 944 38.51 29.50 -54.92
C LEU A 944 39.78 29.20 -55.70
N SER A 945 40.65 30.19 -55.80
CA SER A 945 41.98 30.06 -56.37
C SER A 945 42.85 29.26 -55.40
N CYS A 946 43.31 28.08 -55.80
CA CYS A 946 44.14 27.21 -54.97
C CYS A 946 45.44 26.87 -55.68
N TRP A 947 46.52 26.72 -54.92
CA TRP A 947 47.81 26.28 -55.42
C TRP A 947 48.18 24.97 -54.74
N ASP A 948 48.68 24.00 -55.52
CA ASP A 948 49.22 22.78 -54.94
C ASP A 948 50.65 22.97 -54.44
N GLU A 949 51.21 21.95 -53.78
CA GLU A 949 52.57 21.95 -53.22
C GLU A 949 53.69 22.22 -54.24
N ASN A 950 53.37 22.23 -55.54
CA ASN A 950 54.28 22.53 -56.65
C ASN A 950 53.93 23.86 -57.35
N ASP A 951 53.20 24.77 -56.69
CA ASP A 951 52.72 26.05 -57.21
C ASP A 951 51.83 25.96 -58.48
N ASN A 952 51.23 24.79 -58.75
CA ASN A 952 50.26 24.70 -59.85
C ASN A 952 48.90 25.22 -59.38
N TYR A 953 48.40 26.20 -60.12
CA TYR A 953 47.06 26.74 -59.94
C TYR A 953 45.98 25.69 -60.27
N TYR A 954 44.99 25.57 -59.41
CA TYR A 954 43.72 24.89 -59.68
C TYR A 954 42.56 25.62 -59.00
N SER A 955 41.39 25.58 -59.62
CA SER A 955 40.16 26.13 -59.05
C SER A 955 39.47 25.09 -58.18
N SER A 956 39.10 25.44 -56.94
CA SER A 956 38.32 24.59 -56.04
C SER A 956 36.89 25.13 -55.86
N PRO A 957 35.85 24.39 -56.28
CA PRO A 957 34.49 24.89 -56.20
C PRO A 957 33.97 24.82 -54.75
N VAL A 958 33.35 25.88 -54.23
CA VAL A 958 32.67 25.90 -52.93
C VAL A 958 31.17 26.13 -53.15
N VAL A 959 30.33 25.39 -52.44
CA VAL A 959 28.87 25.53 -52.55
C VAL A 959 28.30 26.06 -51.24
N ARG A 960 27.51 27.13 -51.32
CA ARG A 960 26.84 27.75 -50.18
C ARG A 960 25.32 27.76 -50.37
N TRP A 961 24.60 27.31 -49.35
CA TRP A 961 23.14 27.42 -49.26
C TRP A 961 22.77 28.44 -48.20
N ASN A 962 22.02 29.47 -48.60
CA ASN A 962 21.40 30.40 -47.66
C ASN A 962 20.00 29.88 -47.33
N ILE A 963 19.77 29.58 -46.06
CA ILE A 963 18.51 29.02 -45.57
C ILE A 963 17.86 30.08 -44.68
N SER A 964 16.80 30.70 -45.20
CA SER A 964 16.04 31.73 -44.50
C SER A 964 15.34 31.20 -43.25
N LEU A 965 14.83 29.96 -43.32
CA LEU A 965 14.12 29.30 -42.25
C LEU A 965 14.45 27.80 -42.21
N ILE A 966 14.82 27.32 -41.03
CA ILE A 966 14.89 25.89 -40.69
C ILE A 966 13.89 25.68 -39.55
N ASP A 967 12.74 25.09 -39.87
CA ASP A 967 11.64 24.90 -38.92
C ASP A 967 12.08 24.14 -37.67
N ALA A 968 11.46 24.41 -36.53
CA ALA A 968 11.67 23.64 -35.30
C ALA A 968 11.38 22.15 -35.55
N LYS A 969 12.16 21.27 -34.92
CA LYS A 969 12.03 19.80 -35.03
C LYS A 969 12.01 19.30 -36.49
N SER A 970 12.81 19.89 -37.37
CA SER A 970 12.85 19.53 -38.80
C SER A 970 14.22 19.02 -39.26
N VAL A 971 14.21 18.25 -40.36
CA VAL A 971 15.42 17.79 -41.05
C VAL A 971 15.36 18.23 -42.50
N LYS A 972 16.39 18.94 -42.97
CA LYS A 972 16.52 19.39 -44.35
C LYS A 972 17.76 18.76 -44.98
N LYS A 973 17.59 18.12 -46.14
CA LYS A 973 18.69 17.49 -46.88
C LYS A 973 19.15 18.36 -48.05
N LEU A 974 20.46 18.53 -48.18
CA LEU A 974 21.12 19.24 -49.28
C LEU A 974 22.11 18.29 -49.94
N ASN A 975 22.43 18.51 -51.21
CA ASN A 975 23.34 17.67 -51.97
C ASN A 975 24.26 18.51 -52.86
N GLY A 976 25.55 18.21 -52.87
CA GLY A 976 26.52 18.75 -53.83
C GLY A 976 27.16 17.63 -54.66
N LYS A 977 27.17 17.78 -55.99
CA LYS A 977 27.75 16.85 -56.96
C LYS A 977 28.97 17.45 -57.61
N PHE A 978 30.05 16.68 -57.63
CA PHE A 978 31.35 17.10 -58.13
C PHE A 978 31.99 15.99 -58.97
N LYS A 979 32.79 16.35 -59.95
CA LYS A 979 33.56 15.41 -60.78
C LYS A 979 35.03 15.53 -60.45
N ILE A 980 35.67 14.41 -60.12
CA ILE A 980 37.08 14.38 -59.77
C ILE A 980 37.93 14.62 -61.04
N LEU A 981 38.91 15.52 -60.96
CA LEU A 981 39.78 15.84 -62.10
C LEU A 981 40.62 14.61 -62.54
N TRP A 982 40.99 14.59 -63.82
CA TRP A 982 41.92 13.61 -64.37
C TRP A 982 43.34 13.90 -63.89
N GLY A 983 44.16 12.86 -63.67
CA GLY A 983 45.57 13.00 -63.25
C GLY A 983 45.87 12.71 -61.77
N LEU A 984 44.87 12.36 -60.97
CA LEU A 984 45.05 11.90 -59.58
C LEU A 984 45.30 10.38 -59.50
N PRO A 985 46.00 9.87 -58.47
CA PRO A 985 46.12 8.43 -58.25
C PRO A 985 44.75 7.75 -58.04
N GLN A 986 44.60 6.51 -58.53
CA GLN A 986 43.37 5.73 -58.30
C GLN A 986 43.15 5.50 -56.80
N GLY A 987 41.94 5.76 -56.31
CA GLY A 987 41.60 5.62 -54.88
C GLY A 987 42.04 6.79 -54.01
N THR A 988 42.22 7.99 -54.59
CA THR A 988 42.56 9.21 -53.85
C THR A 988 41.54 9.44 -52.71
N PRO A 989 42.00 9.54 -51.44
CA PRO A 989 41.14 9.88 -50.31
C PRO A 989 40.45 11.22 -50.54
N LEU A 990 39.16 11.28 -50.26
CA LEU A 990 38.37 12.48 -50.41
C LEU A 990 38.03 13.04 -49.02
N SER A 991 38.50 14.24 -48.72
CA SER A 991 38.10 15.01 -47.53
C SER A 991 37.28 16.20 -47.98
N ALA A 992 36.13 16.42 -47.36
CA ALA A 992 35.27 17.56 -47.60
C ALA A 992 34.89 18.18 -46.26
N ASP A 993 34.88 19.51 -46.20
CA ASP A 993 34.58 20.26 -44.98
C ASP A 993 33.22 20.93 -45.07
N LEU A 994 32.54 21.02 -43.94
CA LEU A 994 31.20 21.61 -43.83
C LEU A 994 31.18 22.65 -42.73
N TYR A 995 30.65 23.83 -43.04
CA TYR A 995 30.51 24.93 -42.07
C TYR A 995 29.06 25.39 -41.97
N LEU A 996 28.62 25.64 -40.73
CA LEU A 996 27.37 26.31 -40.39
C LEU A 996 27.69 27.71 -39.90
N LEU A 997 27.12 28.72 -40.55
CA LEU A 997 27.38 30.13 -40.26
C LEU A 997 26.05 30.90 -40.21
N ASP A 998 26.04 32.04 -39.53
CA ASP A 998 24.99 33.04 -39.77
C ASP A 998 25.17 33.67 -41.16
N ASN A 999 24.07 34.03 -41.81
CA ASN A 999 24.12 34.61 -43.17
C ASN A 999 25.04 35.82 -43.25
N ASP A 1000 25.01 36.71 -42.26
CA ASP A 1000 25.84 37.92 -42.24
C ASP A 1000 27.35 37.58 -42.15
N ALA A 1001 27.70 36.59 -41.32
CA ALA A 1001 29.09 36.12 -41.21
C ALA A 1001 29.54 35.45 -42.52
N ALA A 1002 28.67 34.64 -43.12
CA ALA A 1002 28.95 34.00 -44.39
C ALA A 1002 28.99 35.00 -45.56
N ASP A 1003 28.23 36.09 -45.53
CA ASP A 1003 28.31 37.18 -46.50
C ASP A 1003 29.60 38.00 -46.37
N GLY A 1004 30.16 38.10 -45.16
CA GLY A 1004 31.48 38.69 -44.93
C GLY A 1004 32.65 37.87 -45.50
N ILE A 1005 32.51 36.54 -45.55
CA ILE A 1005 33.52 35.61 -46.11
C ILE A 1005 33.28 35.37 -47.60
N PHE A 1006 32.02 35.23 -48.01
CA PHE A 1006 31.59 34.91 -49.37
C PHE A 1006 30.57 35.95 -49.85
N PRO A 1007 31.03 37.13 -50.33
CA PRO A 1007 30.15 38.24 -50.71
C PRO A 1007 29.28 37.92 -51.94
N THR A 1008 28.31 38.79 -52.22
CA THR A 1008 27.20 38.58 -53.16
C THR A 1008 27.52 38.80 -54.66
N TYR A 1009 28.76 39.07 -55.07
CA TYR A 1009 29.17 39.29 -56.49
C TYR A 1009 30.62 38.79 -56.69
N ASN A 1010 31.02 37.93 -57.63
CA ASN A 1010 30.75 37.81 -59.08
C ASN A 1010 30.92 36.33 -59.57
N PRO A 1011 30.06 35.77 -60.44
CA PRO A 1011 30.09 34.36 -60.89
C PRO A 1011 31.28 33.89 -61.76
N ASP A 1012 32.29 34.72 -62.06
CA ASP A 1012 33.47 34.34 -62.87
C ASP A 1012 34.79 35.03 -62.42
N GLY A 1013 34.96 35.39 -61.14
CA GLY A 1013 36.18 36.04 -60.63
C GLY A 1013 37.02 35.15 -59.73
N ASP A 1014 38.34 35.08 -59.97
CA ASP A 1014 39.31 34.53 -59.01
C ASP A 1014 39.17 35.27 -57.67
N HIS A 1015 38.93 34.50 -56.60
CA HIS A 1015 38.91 34.98 -55.23
C HIS A 1015 40.01 34.23 -54.47
N ASP A 1016 41.02 34.98 -54.01
CA ASP A 1016 42.03 34.52 -53.05
C ASP A 1016 41.41 34.24 -51.67
#